data_AF-A0A965ZQ18-F1
#
_entry.id   AF-A0A965ZQ18-F1
#
_cell.length_a   1.000
_cell.length_b   1.000
_cell.length_c   1.000
_cell.angle_alpha   90.00
_cell.angle_beta   90.00
_cell.angle_gamma   90.00
#
_symmetry.space_group_name_H-M   'P 1'
#
loop_
_entity.id
_entity.type
_entity.pdbx_description
1 polymer ?
#
loop_
_entity_poly.entity_id
_entity_poly.type
_entity_poly.pdbx_seq_one_letter_code
_entity_poly.pdbx_strand_id
1 'polypeptide(L)'
;MRRAIYIVVPLMLLGGIIFFSGSAPDGMYRILPGFFPDPDHWWQQSPLEPGRETPARVPRQIVAARTAVQSDVKQAQVLPGEKQILFGDTHVHTTNSADAFMYSLPLMYGARGAYPPAFACDYARFISQLDFYFLTDHAESFTPRQWQDSIRSVQQCNRLAGESASPDLVAFIGWEWTQVGATAEQHYGHHNVLFKDDDPERLPRRPIAAQGAGVATVAARSSDSRLPASLGFVDPRHRDYYADYNRWIEEMAAVPACDPAIPSPSLPADCFESAATPGELYRKLDEWDLDTIVIPHGMSWGFYTPPGASWRHQLREGDPARTGLIEVYSGHGNSEVYRDFAARRRNGEGEWYCPEPQPNYLPACWQAGNIIRRRCLAEGLDPAECEQRAIEARDNFVQVDTIHGFMTVPDSQAEEWLDAGQARDVFLPAFNYRPRKSVQYGLALREYPPGEASRGYRWGFLASTDTHSARAGHGFKQRDRKLTTDANGIRGPFWESLSRGTAQLPPPVARSLAPDQLDPAAAGLYATEFERTASFMTAGGIAAVHAQARTRDAIWAAMKRREVYGTSGHRILLWFDLLRESARGGRYPMGSEVTLAENPRFRVTAVGSFKQLPGCPAYIVESLQRRRLDKMGAGECYHPSDERYRIERIEIIRIRSQLDESEPVAGLIEDPWRVFDCEPSQAGCSVEFTDTEFVDQGRETIYYARVLEEPTPTINAQNLRASFDAQGNAVSMSPCRGDYRTDESDDCLANARQRAWSSPIFVAHDPSGRAQAISAR
;
A
#
# COMPACT_ATOMS: atom_id res chain seq x y z
N MET A 1 41.39 -35.33 39.65
CA MET A 1 41.44 -34.46 38.45
C MET A 1 41.04 -35.17 37.15
N ARG A 2 41.70 -36.27 36.70
CA ARG A 2 41.34 -36.94 35.42
C ARG A 2 39.86 -37.39 35.32
N ARG A 3 39.26 -37.98 36.37
CA ARG A 3 37.83 -38.38 36.37
C ARG A 3 36.84 -37.21 36.30
N ALA A 4 37.18 -36.03 36.82
CA ALA A 4 36.32 -34.85 36.73
C ALA A 4 36.31 -34.30 35.29
N ILE A 5 37.45 -34.34 34.59
CA ILE A 5 37.56 -33.93 33.18
C ILE A 5 36.70 -34.84 32.27
N TYR A 6 36.65 -36.15 32.52
CA TYR A 6 35.83 -37.09 31.73
C TYR A 6 34.31 -36.90 31.86
N ILE A 7 33.82 -36.18 32.87
CA ILE A 7 32.38 -35.92 33.06
C ILE A 7 32.04 -34.48 32.70
N VAL A 8 32.89 -33.54 33.11
CA VAL A 8 32.67 -32.10 32.93
C VAL A 8 32.80 -31.69 31.47
N VAL A 9 33.77 -32.23 30.71
CA VAL A 9 33.94 -31.88 29.29
C VAL A 9 32.76 -32.36 28.44
N PRO A 10 32.29 -33.62 28.55
CA PRO A 10 31.09 -34.05 27.83
C PRO A 10 29.82 -33.29 28.23
N LEU A 11 29.65 -32.93 29.50
CA LEU A 11 28.50 -32.13 29.94
C LEU A 11 28.55 -30.69 29.41
N MET A 12 29.73 -30.06 29.37
CA MET A 12 29.90 -28.75 28.74
C MET A 12 29.68 -28.81 27.22
N LEU A 13 30.17 -29.87 26.56
CA LEU A 13 29.90 -30.10 25.14
C LEU A 13 28.41 -30.31 24.87
N LEU A 14 27.73 -31.13 25.67
CA LEU A 14 26.29 -31.35 25.57
C LEU A 14 25.51 -30.05 25.82
N GLY A 15 25.90 -29.27 26.84
CA GLY A 15 25.32 -27.96 27.11
C GLY A 15 25.52 -26.98 25.95
N GLY A 16 26.71 -26.95 25.36
CA GLY A 16 27.01 -26.17 24.16
C GLY A 16 26.19 -26.61 22.95
N ILE A 17 26.03 -27.92 22.74
CA ILE A 17 25.20 -28.47 21.66
C ILE A 17 23.74 -28.04 21.84
N ILE A 18 23.17 -28.18 23.05
CA ILE A 18 21.79 -27.77 23.35
C ILE A 18 21.60 -26.26 23.20
N PHE A 19 22.61 -25.48 23.60
CA PHE A 19 22.60 -24.02 23.45
C PHE A 19 22.60 -23.62 21.97
N PHE A 20 23.55 -24.12 21.19
CA PHE A 20 23.65 -23.75 19.78
C PHE A 20 22.67 -24.48 18.86
N SER A 21 21.94 -25.48 19.36
CA SER A 21 20.80 -26.08 18.65
C SER A 21 19.52 -25.25 18.75
N GLY A 22 19.50 -24.18 19.57
CA GLY A 22 18.30 -23.37 19.78
C GLY A 22 17.27 -24.02 20.72
N SER A 23 17.61 -25.16 21.34
CA SER A 23 16.69 -25.96 22.16
C SER A 23 16.82 -25.71 23.67
N ALA A 24 17.77 -24.88 24.10
CA ALA A 24 17.90 -24.47 25.50
C ALA A 24 16.70 -23.60 25.96
N PRO A 25 16.38 -23.56 27.26
CA PRO A 25 15.39 -22.63 27.81
C PRO A 25 15.81 -21.15 27.62
N ASP A 26 14.84 -20.26 27.41
CA ASP A 26 15.05 -18.81 27.18
C ASP A 26 16.03 -18.16 28.15
N GLY A 27 15.97 -18.53 29.44
CA GLY A 27 16.84 -18.01 30.47
C GLY A 27 18.34 -18.22 30.20
N MET A 28 18.71 -19.26 29.45
CA MET A 28 20.10 -19.53 29.08
C MET A 28 20.62 -18.56 28.02
N TYR A 29 19.78 -18.08 27.10
CA TYR A 29 20.21 -17.15 26.04
C TYR A 29 20.40 -15.72 26.52
N ARG A 30 19.96 -15.36 27.75
CA ARG A 30 20.12 -14.01 28.33
C ARG A 30 21.56 -13.50 28.36
N ILE A 31 22.54 -14.38 28.25
CA ILE A 31 23.96 -14.04 28.17
C ILE A 31 24.36 -13.44 26.81
N LEU A 32 23.54 -13.60 25.78
CA LEU A 32 23.81 -13.11 24.43
C LEU A 32 23.41 -11.64 24.30
N PRO A 33 24.22 -10.80 23.66
CA PRO A 33 23.95 -9.37 23.52
C PRO A 33 22.72 -9.07 22.64
N GLY A 34 22.33 -9.99 21.75
CA GLY A 34 21.13 -9.88 20.91
C GLY A 34 19.87 -10.51 21.51
N PHE A 35 19.92 -11.02 22.75
CA PHE A 35 18.80 -11.71 23.37
C PHE A 35 17.55 -10.83 23.48
N PHE A 36 16.40 -11.41 23.14
CA PHE A 36 15.08 -10.88 23.43
C PHE A 36 14.14 -12.03 23.82
N PRO A 37 13.09 -11.78 24.63
CA PRO A 37 12.18 -12.82 25.06
C PRO A 37 11.25 -13.28 23.92
N ASP A 38 11.03 -14.58 23.79
CA ASP A 38 10.07 -15.20 22.86
C ASP A 38 9.22 -16.26 23.61
N PRO A 39 8.39 -15.82 24.58
CA PRO A 39 7.66 -16.73 25.47
C PRO A 39 6.60 -17.56 24.75
N ASP A 40 6.08 -17.05 23.63
CA ASP A 40 5.03 -17.69 22.83
C ASP A 40 5.58 -18.51 21.66
N HIS A 41 6.90 -18.53 21.50
CA HIS A 41 7.60 -19.29 20.48
C HIS A 41 7.15 -18.96 19.05
N TRP A 42 7.10 -17.67 18.70
CA TRP A 42 6.47 -17.20 17.45
C TRP A 42 7.21 -17.58 16.18
N TRP A 43 8.50 -17.89 16.27
CA TRP A 43 9.38 -18.27 15.15
C TRP A 43 9.62 -19.78 15.03
N GLN A 44 8.86 -20.62 15.75
CA GLN A 44 8.93 -22.08 15.56
C GLN A 44 8.31 -22.56 14.25
N GLN A 45 7.36 -21.79 13.69
CA GLN A 45 6.73 -22.12 12.43
C GLN A 45 7.59 -21.61 11.28
N SER A 46 8.01 -22.52 10.38
CA SER A 46 8.71 -22.16 9.16
C SER A 46 7.78 -21.41 8.20
N PRO A 47 8.24 -20.32 7.56
CA PRO A 47 7.52 -19.67 6.46
C PRO A 47 7.39 -20.54 5.21
N LEU A 48 8.24 -21.58 5.07
CA LEU A 48 8.26 -22.47 3.90
C LEU A 48 7.28 -23.64 4.03
N GLU A 49 6.69 -23.81 5.21
CA GLU A 49 5.67 -24.82 5.44
C GLU A 49 4.27 -24.22 5.23
N PRO A 50 3.45 -24.81 4.34
CA PRO A 50 2.06 -24.41 4.16
C PRO A 50 1.30 -24.36 5.48
N GLY A 51 0.58 -23.25 5.68
CA GLY A 51 -0.35 -23.12 6.80
C GLY A 51 -1.57 -24.03 6.65
N ARG A 52 -2.43 -24.03 7.68
CA ARG A 52 -3.76 -24.66 7.62
C ARG A 52 -4.82 -23.66 8.03
N GLU A 53 -5.88 -23.56 7.24
CA GLU A 53 -7.05 -22.74 7.51
C GLU A 53 -7.89 -23.36 8.63
N THR A 54 -8.57 -22.52 9.39
CA THR A 54 -9.44 -22.99 10.48
C THR A 54 -10.70 -23.61 9.89
N PRO A 55 -11.01 -24.89 10.23
CA PRO A 55 -12.15 -25.60 9.65
C PRO A 55 -13.51 -25.10 10.17
N ALA A 56 -13.53 -24.33 11.26
CA ALA A 56 -14.74 -23.71 11.78
C ALA A 56 -15.40 -22.82 10.71
N ARG A 57 -16.73 -22.73 10.74
CA ARG A 57 -17.51 -21.88 9.82
C ARG A 57 -18.09 -20.71 10.59
N VAL A 58 -18.13 -19.53 9.96
CA VAL A 58 -18.90 -18.41 10.51
C VAL A 58 -20.38 -18.80 10.52
N PRO A 59 -21.12 -18.60 11.64
CA PRO A 59 -22.53 -18.99 11.68
C PRO A 59 -23.36 -18.29 10.61
N ARG A 60 -24.21 -19.02 9.89
CA ARG A 60 -25.03 -18.48 8.78
C ARG A 60 -25.89 -17.27 9.18
N GLN A 61 -26.37 -17.26 10.43
CA GLN A 61 -27.14 -16.14 10.98
C GLN A 61 -26.33 -14.84 11.06
N ILE A 62 -25.03 -14.93 11.34
CA ILE A 62 -24.12 -13.76 11.35
C ILE A 62 -23.93 -13.23 9.92
N VAL A 63 -23.74 -14.13 8.95
CA VAL A 63 -23.60 -13.77 7.52
C VAL A 63 -24.88 -13.10 6.99
N ALA A 64 -26.05 -13.63 7.37
CA ALA A 64 -27.35 -13.06 7.00
C ALA A 64 -27.62 -11.70 7.66
N ALA A 65 -27.21 -11.53 8.93
CA ALA A 65 -27.36 -10.26 9.64
C ALA A 65 -26.62 -9.11 8.95
N ARG A 66 -25.44 -9.36 8.35
CA ARG A 66 -24.70 -8.34 7.59
C ARG A 66 -25.54 -7.74 6.45
N THR A 67 -26.29 -8.58 5.73
CA THR A 67 -27.17 -8.13 4.64
C THR A 67 -28.41 -7.41 5.18
N ALA A 68 -29.01 -7.91 6.26
CA ALA A 68 -30.19 -7.29 6.89
C ALA A 68 -29.91 -5.85 7.34
N VAL A 69 -28.77 -5.62 8.02
CA VAL A 69 -28.36 -4.28 8.49
C VAL A 69 -28.25 -3.27 7.34
N GLN A 70 -27.75 -3.68 6.17
CA GLN A 70 -27.69 -2.79 5.01
C GLN A 70 -29.06 -2.54 4.39
N SER A 71 -29.95 -3.54 4.38
CA SER A 71 -31.32 -3.37 3.91
C SER A 71 -32.08 -2.35 4.76
N ASP A 72 -31.89 -2.36 6.08
CA ASP A 72 -32.51 -1.37 6.98
C ASP A 72 -32.02 0.05 6.66
N VAL A 73 -30.70 0.21 6.41
CA VAL A 73 -30.12 1.49 5.98
C VAL A 73 -30.73 1.96 4.66
N LYS A 74 -30.85 1.08 3.66
CA LYS A 74 -31.42 1.44 2.36
C LYS A 74 -32.88 1.87 2.47
N GLN A 75 -33.66 1.18 3.30
CA GLN A 75 -35.07 1.56 3.55
C GLN A 75 -35.15 2.92 4.24
N ALA A 76 -34.34 3.15 5.28
CA ALA A 76 -34.29 4.41 6.01
C ALA A 76 -33.84 5.60 5.14
N GLN A 77 -32.90 5.37 4.23
CA GLN A 77 -32.35 6.39 3.33
C GLN A 77 -33.07 6.48 1.97
N VAL A 78 -34.12 5.67 1.75
CA VAL A 78 -34.87 5.60 0.48
C VAL A 78 -33.94 5.40 -0.72
N LEU A 79 -32.97 4.49 -0.57
CA LEU A 79 -31.98 4.20 -1.60
C LEU A 79 -32.53 3.19 -2.62
N PRO A 80 -32.51 3.50 -3.93
CA PRO A 80 -32.98 2.57 -4.95
C PRO A 80 -32.06 1.34 -5.10
N GLY A 81 -32.59 0.28 -5.72
CA GLY A 81 -31.81 -0.85 -6.26
C GLY A 81 -31.58 -2.03 -5.33
N GLU A 82 -31.25 -3.18 -5.93
CA GLU A 82 -31.09 -4.46 -5.23
C GLU A 82 -29.65 -4.75 -4.76
N LYS A 83 -28.66 -4.01 -5.29
CA LYS A 83 -27.22 -4.26 -5.02
C LYS A 83 -26.85 -3.98 -3.57
N GLN A 84 -26.05 -4.85 -2.96
CA GLN A 84 -25.48 -4.67 -1.62
C GLN A 84 -24.02 -4.20 -1.70
N ILE A 85 -23.55 -3.56 -0.63
CA ILE A 85 -22.15 -3.17 -0.51
C ILE A 85 -21.39 -4.32 0.15
N LEU A 86 -20.37 -4.85 -0.51
CA LEU A 86 -19.48 -5.87 0.04
C LEU A 86 -18.11 -5.25 0.30
N PHE A 87 -17.58 -5.43 1.50
CA PHE A 87 -16.26 -4.93 1.88
C PHE A 87 -15.21 -6.01 1.69
N GLY A 88 -14.10 -5.68 1.07
CA GLY A 88 -13.01 -6.62 0.84
C GLY A 88 -11.66 -5.95 0.71
N ASP A 89 -10.65 -6.75 0.43
CA ASP A 89 -9.27 -6.30 0.33
C ASP A 89 -8.64 -6.83 -0.95
N THR A 90 -8.14 -5.94 -1.81
CA THR A 90 -7.60 -6.33 -3.11
C THR A 90 -6.08 -6.54 -3.10
N HIS A 91 -5.43 -6.34 -1.95
CA HIS A 91 -3.97 -6.33 -1.88
C HIS A 91 -3.50 -6.88 -0.53
N VAL A 92 -3.14 -8.17 -0.52
CA VAL A 92 -2.75 -8.89 0.68
C VAL A 92 -1.49 -9.69 0.42
N HIS A 93 -0.47 -9.40 1.23
CA HIS A 93 0.81 -10.08 1.24
C HIS A 93 0.95 -11.01 2.43
N THR A 94 1.69 -12.08 2.24
CA THR A 94 1.96 -13.15 3.20
C THR A 94 3.46 -13.44 3.19
N THR A 95 3.94 -14.30 4.08
CA THR A 95 5.38 -14.66 4.07
C THR A 95 5.83 -15.46 2.84
N ASN A 96 4.99 -15.57 1.81
CA ASN A 96 5.42 -15.95 0.45
C ASN A 96 6.08 -14.78 -0.31
N SER A 97 5.98 -13.54 0.16
CA SER A 97 6.72 -12.39 -0.37
C SER A 97 8.03 -12.12 0.39
N ALA A 98 9.00 -11.52 -0.32
CA ALA A 98 10.33 -11.21 0.19
C ALA A 98 10.30 -10.28 1.41
N ASP A 99 9.56 -9.20 1.30
CA ASP A 99 9.41 -8.16 2.32
C ASP A 99 8.61 -8.65 3.53
N ALA A 100 7.51 -9.38 3.34
CA ALA A 100 6.79 -10.00 4.45
C ALA A 100 7.66 -11.00 5.21
N PHE A 101 8.46 -11.81 4.50
CA PHE A 101 9.42 -12.69 5.14
C PHE A 101 10.48 -11.84 5.89
N MET A 102 11.07 -10.82 5.25
CA MET A 102 12.05 -9.95 5.90
C MET A 102 11.49 -9.26 7.16
N TYR A 103 10.29 -8.69 7.11
CA TYR A 103 9.63 -8.05 8.25
C TYR A 103 9.22 -9.04 9.34
N SER A 104 9.08 -10.32 9.02
CA SER A 104 8.84 -11.38 9.99
C SER A 104 10.09 -11.86 10.74
N LEU A 105 11.30 -11.46 10.30
CA LEU A 105 12.56 -11.94 10.88
C LEU A 105 12.68 -11.58 12.37
N PRO A 106 13.34 -12.42 13.19
CA PRO A 106 13.48 -12.17 14.62
C PRO A 106 14.21 -10.86 14.96
N LEU A 107 15.11 -10.38 14.09
CA LEU A 107 15.81 -9.09 14.24
C LEU A 107 14.91 -7.86 14.09
N MET A 108 13.67 -8.03 13.61
CA MET A 108 12.70 -6.97 13.42
C MET A 108 11.87 -6.71 14.69
N TYR A 109 11.82 -5.47 15.14
CA TYR A 109 11.09 -4.97 16.30
C TYR A 109 9.57 -5.09 16.09
N GLY A 110 8.88 -5.71 17.06
CA GLY A 110 7.43 -5.98 16.98
C GLY A 110 7.03 -7.14 16.07
N ALA A 111 7.97 -7.75 15.34
CA ALA A 111 7.68 -8.93 14.52
C ALA A 111 7.28 -10.14 15.37
N ARG A 112 6.42 -10.99 14.79
CA ARG A 112 5.96 -12.23 15.41
C ARG A 112 6.06 -13.39 14.43
N GLY A 113 7.18 -13.60 13.75
CA GLY A 113 7.39 -14.74 12.85
C GLY A 113 6.37 -14.86 11.71
N ALA A 114 6.18 -16.07 11.20
CA ALA A 114 5.55 -16.31 9.90
C ALA A 114 4.02 -16.08 9.86
N TYR A 115 3.53 -15.66 8.69
CA TYR A 115 2.11 -15.52 8.33
C TYR A 115 1.89 -16.05 6.89
N PRO A 116 1.80 -17.39 6.70
CA PRO A 116 1.58 -17.99 5.37
C PRO A 116 0.15 -17.76 4.86
N PRO A 117 -0.15 -18.06 3.57
CA PRO A 117 -1.47 -17.84 2.93
C PRO A 117 -2.71 -18.21 3.75
N ALA A 118 -2.69 -19.33 4.47
CA ALA A 118 -3.82 -19.75 5.29
C ALA A 118 -4.20 -18.74 6.40
N PHE A 119 -3.25 -17.92 6.86
CA PHE A 119 -3.51 -16.85 7.82
C PHE A 119 -4.33 -15.71 7.18
N ALA A 120 -4.12 -15.39 5.91
CA ALA A 120 -4.91 -14.39 5.20
C ALA A 120 -6.39 -14.78 5.14
N CYS A 121 -6.66 -16.05 4.82
CA CYS A 121 -8.01 -16.60 4.85
C CYS A 121 -8.65 -16.46 6.24
N ASP A 122 -8.00 -16.95 7.29
CA ASP A 122 -8.56 -16.91 8.64
C ASP A 122 -8.71 -15.49 9.19
N TYR A 123 -7.76 -14.60 8.86
CA TYR A 123 -7.86 -13.20 9.22
C TYR A 123 -9.09 -12.55 8.57
N ALA A 124 -9.26 -12.73 7.26
CA ALA A 124 -10.41 -12.24 6.52
C ALA A 124 -11.74 -12.80 7.05
N ARG A 125 -11.80 -14.11 7.39
CA ARG A 125 -13.03 -14.75 7.87
C ARG A 125 -13.42 -14.34 9.28
N PHE A 126 -12.46 -14.32 10.20
CA PHE A 126 -12.74 -14.21 11.64
C PHE A 126 -12.32 -12.89 12.25
N ILE A 127 -11.15 -12.35 11.88
CA ILE A 127 -10.63 -11.15 12.53
C ILE A 127 -11.25 -9.90 11.91
N SER A 128 -11.00 -9.66 10.63
CA SER A 128 -11.61 -8.53 9.94
C SER A 128 -13.03 -8.80 9.50
N GLN A 129 -13.45 -10.05 9.28
CA GLN A 129 -14.81 -10.40 8.84
C GLN A 129 -15.19 -9.68 7.52
N LEU A 130 -14.30 -9.78 6.52
CA LEU A 130 -14.53 -9.27 5.16
C LEU A 130 -15.52 -10.14 4.40
N ASP A 131 -15.99 -9.62 3.26
CA ASP A 131 -16.83 -10.32 2.30
C ASP A 131 -16.02 -10.94 1.17
N PHE A 132 -14.86 -10.37 0.84
CA PHE A 132 -13.90 -10.95 -0.09
C PHE A 132 -12.47 -10.49 0.18
N TYR A 133 -11.49 -11.21 -0.36
CA TYR A 133 -10.11 -10.70 -0.44
C TYR A 133 -9.38 -11.30 -1.65
N PHE A 134 -8.28 -10.66 -2.06
CA PHE A 134 -7.33 -11.16 -3.05
C PHE A 134 -6.01 -11.43 -2.37
N LEU A 135 -5.45 -12.62 -2.60
CA LEU A 135 -4.07 -12.93 -2.21
C LEU A 135 -3.14 -12.53 -3.35
N THR A 136 -2.19 -11.63 -3.09
CA THR A 136 -1.43 -10.91 -4.13
C THR A 136 0.04 -10.74 -3.76
N ASP A 137 0.68 -11.81 -3.28
CA ASP A 137 2.12 -11.78 -2.99
C ASP A 137 2.94 -11.33 -4.22
N HIS A 138 4.12 -10.79 -3.95
CA HIS A 138 5.10 -10.34 -4.94
C HIS A 138 5.48 -11.41 -5.98
N ALA A 139 5.30 -11.10 -7.26
CA ALA A 139 5.56 -12.01 -8.38
C ALA A 139 7.01 -12.53 -8.41
N GLU A 140 7.97 -11.66 -8.09
CA GLU A 140 9.40 -11.95 -8.05
C GLU A 140 9.82 -12.90 -6.93
N SER A 141 8.98 -13.05 -5.90
CA SER A 141 9.21 -13.88 -4.73
C SER A 141 8.78 -15.33 -4.93
N PHE A 142 7.95 -15.60 -5.94
CA PHE A 142 7.40 -16.94 -6.15
C PHE A 142 8.46 -17.94 -6.63
N THR A 143 8.42 -19.13 -6.04
CA THR A 143 8.82 -20.37 -6.71
C THR A 143 7.57 -21.14 -7.12
N PRO A 144 7.68 -22.21 -7.94
CA PRO A 144 6.53 -23.06 -8.26
C PRO A 144 5.80 -23.59 -7.02
N ARG A 145 6.53 -23.81 -5.91
CA ARG A 145 5.93 -24.24 -4.64
C ARG A 145 5.06 -23.16 -4.02
N GLN A 146 5.55 -21.92 -3.89
CA GLN A 146 4.76 -20.82 -3.30
C GLN A 146 3.53 -20.50 -4.15
N TRP A 147 3.63 -20.53 -5.49
CA TRP A 147 2.47 -20.28 -6.36
C TRP A 147 1.37 -21.33 -6.15
N GLN A 148 1.76 -22.60 -6.10
CA GLN A 148 0.84 -23.69 -5.78
C GLN A 148 0.26 -23.58 -4.37
N ASP A 149 1.04 -23.06 -3.41
CA ASP A 149 0.55 -22.85 -2.05
C ASP A 149 -0.55 -21.79 -1.98
N SER A 150 -0.34 -20.65 -2.64
CA SER A 150 -1.33 -19.58 -2.74
C SER A 150 -2.62 -20.07 -3.41
N ILE A 151 -2.53 -20.82 -4.52
CA ILE A 151 -3.71 -21.44 -5.18
C ILE A 151 -4.45 -22.37 -4.22
N ARG A 152 -3.74 -23.31 -3.59
CA ARG A 152 -4.36 -24.30 -2.68
C ARG A 152 -5.04 -23.62 -1.49
N SER A 153 -4.42 -22.59 -0.92
CA SER A 153 -4.99 -21.85 0.21
C SER A 153 -6.27 -21.11 -0.19
N VAL A 154 -6.29 -20.42 -1.33
CA VAL A 154 -7.50 -19.76 -1.86
C VAL A 154 -8.62 -20.78 -2.08
N GLN A 155 -8.33 -21.91 -2.74
CA GLN A 155 -9.32 -22.97 -2.94
C GLN A 155 -9.85 -23.54 -1.62
N GLN A 156 -8.96 -23.80 -0.66
CA GLN A 156 -9.35 -24.31 0.65
C GLN A 156 -10.21 -23.30 1.42
N CYS A 157 -9.87 -22.02 1.34
CA CYS A 157 -10.65 -20.94 1.91
C CYS A 157 -12.08 -20.91 1.36
N ASN A 158 -12.24 -20.97 0.03
CA ASN A 158 -13.57 -20.98 -0.61
C ASN A 158 -14.39 -22.22 -0.25
N ARG A 159 -13.77 -23.41 -0.21
CA ARG A 159 -14.45 -24.65 0.24
C ARG A 159 -14.98 -24.54 1.67
N LEU A 160 -14.18 -23.96 2.58
CA LEU A 160 -14.55 -23.76 3.98
C LEU A 160 -15.62 -22.69 4.15
N ALA A 161 -15.54 -21.60 3.39
CA ALA A 161 -16.53 -20.53 3.37
C ALA A 161 -17.93 -21.03 2.95
N GLY A 162 -17.97 -22.00 2.04
CA GLY A 162 -19.15 -22.78 1.66
C GLY A 162 -19.70 -22.44 0.27
N GLU A 163 -20.32 -23.43 -0.37
CA GLU A 163 -20.83 -23.35 -1.75
C GLU A 163 -22.23 -22.72 -1.86
N SER A 164 -22.68 -21.98 -0.85
CA SER A 164 -24.00 -21.34 -0.90
C SER A 164 -23.96 -20.11 -1.81
N ALA A 165 -25.14 -19.60 -2.20
CA ALA A 165 -25.26 -18.31 -2.87
C ALA A 165 -24.85 -17.10 -1.99
N SER A 166 -24.42 -17.33 -0.75
CA SER A 166 -23.95 -16.32 0.20
C SER A 166 -22.93 -16.95 1.17
N PRO A 167 -21.68 -17.21 0.72
CA PRO A 167 -20.59 -17.68 1.55
C PRO A 167 -20.23 -16.65 2.64
N ASP A 168 -19.47 -17.04 3.66
CA ASP A 168 -18.98 -16.07 4.65
C ASP A 168 -17.87 -15.16 4.09
N LEU A 169 -17.11 -15.63 3.10
CA LEU A 169 -16.02 -14.95 2.41
C LEU A 169 -15.85 -15.50 0.97
N VAL A 170 -15.44 -14.65 0.03
CA VAL A 170 -14.96 -15.06 -1.31
C VAL A 170 -13.47 -14.75 -1.44
N ALA A 171 -12.64 -15.78 -1.57
CA ALA A 171 -11.20 -15.64 -1.78
C ALA A 171 -10.85 -15.65 -3.27
N PHE A 172 -10.06 -14.68 -3.71
CA PHE A 172 -9.50 -14.57 -5.05
C PHE A 172 -7.97 -14.68 -5.02
N ILE A 173 -7.38 -14.86 -6.20
CA ILE A 173 -5.94 -14.95 -6.35
C ILE A 173 -5.44 -13.93 -7.37
N GLY A 174 -4.21 -13.49 -7.17
CA GLY A 174 -3.45 -12.64 -8.05
C GLY A 174 -1.98 -12.66 -7.66
N TRP A 175 -1.25 -11.66 -8.14
CA TRP A 175 0.09 -11.34 -7.68
C TRP A 175 0.34 -9.84 -7.86
N GLU A 176 1.31 -9.33 -7.10
CA GLU A 176 1.83 -7.99 -7.34
C GLU A 176 2.97 -8.03 -8.37
N TRP A 177 2.85 -7.25 -9.44
CA TRP A 177 3.92 -6.98 -10.39
C TRP A 177 4.67 -5.72 -9.96
N THR A 178 5.84 -5.91 -9.36
CA THR A 178 6.57 -4.89 -8.58
C THR A 178 7.66 -4.21 -9.39
N GLN A 179 7.28 -3.30 -10.29
CA GLN A 179 8.24 -2.63 -11.17
C GLN A 179 8.81 -1.33 -10.59
N VAL A 180 10.14 -1.26 -10.56
CA VAL A 180 10.89 -0.07 -10.17
C VAL A 180 11.93 0.26 -11.24
N GLY A 181 11.71 1.39 -11.93
CA GLY A 181 12.70 2.00 -12.82
C GLY A 181 13.72 2.87 -12.09
N ALA A 182 14.96 2.90 -12.60
CA ALA A 182 16.03 3.76 -12.08
C ALA A 182 15.80 5.25 -12.39
N THR A 183 15.10 5.56 -13.50
CA THR A 183 14.73 6.91 -13.91
C THR A 183 13.22 7.08 -13.98
N ALA A 184 12.76 8.34 -14.03
CA ALA A 184 11.34 8.66 -14.16
C ALA A 184 10.68 8.06 -15.42
N GLU A 185 11.43 7.99 -16.51
CA GLU A 185 11.01 7.49 -17.83
C GLU A 185 10.99 5.95 -17.87
N GLN A 186 11.69 5.26 -16.98
CA GLN A 186 11.69 3.80 -16.93
C GLN A 186 10.81 3.26 -15.79
N HIS A 187 10.14 4.16 -15.05
CA HIS A 187 9.39 3.82 -13.85
C HIS A 187 7.89 3.65 -14.15
N TYR A 188 7.44 2.40 -14.08
CA TYR A 188 6.06 1.98 -14.27
C TYR A 188 5.30 1.79 -12.96
N GLY A 189 5.99 1.54 -11.85
CA GLY A 189 5.36 1.34 -10.55
C GLY A 189 4.63 -0.01 -10.47
N HIS A 190 4.02 -0.26 -9.32
CA HIS A 190 3.52 -1.58 -8.98
C HIS A 190 2.08 -1.77 -9.47
N HIS A 191 1.74 -3.01 -9.84
CA HIS A 191 0.44 -3.38 -10.37
C HIS A 191 -0.02 -4.72 -9.80
N ASN A 192 -1.19 -4.75 -9.18
CA ASN A 192 -1.84 -6.02 -8.86
C ASN A 192 -2.45 -6.61 -10.13
N VAL A 193 -2.12 -7.87 -10.42
CA VAL A 193 -2.70 -8.67 -11.51
C VAL A 193 -3.62 -9.70 -10.88
N LEU A 194 -4.93 -9.55 -11.12
CA LEU A 194 -5.98 -10.30 -10.43
C LEU A 194 -6.67 -11.27 -11.39
N PHE A 195 -7.10 -12.41 -10.85
CA PHE A 195 -7.85 -13.43 -11.58
C PHE A 195 -9.18 -13.72 -10.91
N LYS A 196 -10.18 -13.97 -11.76
CA LYS A 196 -11.52 -14.29 -11.30
C LYS A 196 -11.61 -15.65 -10.64
N ASP A 197 -11.07 -16.68 -11.28
CA ASP A 197 -11.26 -18.09 -10.91
C ASP A 197 -10.22 -18.57 -9.87
N ASP A 198 -10.52 -19.67 -9.19
CA ASP A 198 -9.60 -20.40 -8.30
C ASP A 198 -9.35 -21.84 -8.77
N ASP A 199 -9.73 -22.15 -9.99
CA ASP A 199 -9.41 -23.41 -10.67
C ASP A 199 -8.03 -23.29 -11.35
N PRO A 200 -7.04 -24.15 -11.00
CA PRO A 200 -5.72 -24.17 -11.62
C PRO A 200 -5.75 -24.26 -13.15
N GLU A 201 -6.78 -24.86 -13.75
CA GLU A 201 -6.91 -24.95 -15.21
C GLU A 201 -7.33 -23.62 -15.85
N ARG A 202 -7.87 -22.69 -15.04
CA ARG A 202 -8.33 -21.35 -15.45
C ARG A 202 -7.45 -20.25 -14.87
N LEU A 203 -6.24 -20.61 -14.45
CA LEU A 203 -5.23 -19.71 -13.90
C LEU A 203 -3.93 -19.82 -14.70
N PRO A 204 -3.10 -18.76 -14.70
CA PRO A 204 -1.75 -18.86 -15.20
C PRO A 204 -0.98 -19.94 -14.45
N ARG A 205 -0.19 -20.73 -15.18
CA ARG A 205 0.64 -21.79 -14.57
C ARG A 205 1.73 -21.24 -13.66
N ARG A 206 2.07 -19.95 -13.81
CA ARG A 206 3.05 -19.21 -13.02
C ARG A 206 2.76 -17.69 -13.10
N PRO A 207 3.22 -16.92 -12.10
CA PRO A 207 3.23 -15.46 -12.17
C PRO A 207 4.19 -14.91 -13.23
N ILE A 208 3.96 -13.67 -13.63
CA ILE A 208 4.89 -12.88 -14.46
C ILE A 208 5.46 -11.78 -13.56
N ALA A 209 6.77 -11.81 -13.30
CA ALA A 209 7.46 -10.82 -12.47
C ALA A 209 7.88 -9.57 -13.26
N ALA A 210 8.17 -8.48 -12.55
CA ALA A 210 8.73 -7.29 -13.17
C ALA A 210 10.24 -7.43 -13.40
N GLN A 211 10.75 -6.88 -14.50
CA GLN A 211 12.17 -6.54 -14.63
C GLN A 211 12.36 -5.10 -14.13
N GLY A 212 13.34 -4.87 -13.26
CA GLY A 212 13.60 -3.55 -12.69
C GLY A 212 14.87 -3.49 -11.84
N ALA A 213 15.21 -2.29 -11.38
CA ALA A 213 16.43 -2.02 -10.60
C ALA A 213 16.42 -2.63 -9.18
N GLY A 214 15.31 -3.29 -8.80
CA GLY A 214 15.05 -3.73 -7.43
C GLY A 214 14.77 -2.53 -6.50
N VAL A 215 13.98 -2.77 -5.46
CA VAL A 215 13.97 -1.94 -4.25
C VAL A 215 14.72 -2.69 -3.16
N ALA A 216 15.27 -2.00 -2.16
CA ALA A 216 16.01 -2.64 -1.08
C ALA A 216 15.18 -3.70 -0.31
N THR A 217 13.85 -3.68 -0.44
CA THR A 217 12.90 -4.63 0.16
C THR A 217 12.60 -5.85 -0.71
N VAL A 218 13.01 -5.85 -1.99
CA VAL A 218 12.90 -6.99 -2.90
C VAL A 218 14.18 -7.80 -2.84
N ALA A 219 14.07 -9.05 -2.40
CA ALA A 219 15.20 -9.96 -2.39
C ALA A 219 15.59 -10.36 -3.81
N ALA A 220 16.86 -10.18 -4.17
CA ALA A 220 17.39 -10.68 -5.42
C ALA A 220 17.34 -12.22 -5.42
N ARG A 221 17.05 -12.81 -6.59
CA ARG A 221 17.09 -14.26 -6.80
C ARG A 221 18.54 -14.76 -6.95
N SER A 222 19.42 -14.36 -6.03
CA SER A 222 20.84 -14.67 -6.02
C SER A 222 21.36 -14.84 -4.60
N SER A 223 22.58 -15.38 -4.49
CA SER A 223 23.25 -15.56 -3.20
C SER A 223 23.49 -14.28 -2.43
N ASP A 224 23.42 -13.12 -3.09
CA ASP A 224 23.76 -11.82 -2.52
C ASP A 224 22.71 -11.33 -1.52
N SER A 225 21.48 -11.86 -1.62
CA SER A 225 20.40 -11.57 -0.68
C SER A 225 20.36 -12.52 0.52
N ARG A 226 21.35 -13.43 0.68
CA ARG A 226 21.43 -14.30 1.86
C ARG A 226 21.83 -13.50 3.10
N LEU A 227 21.17 -13.82 4.21
CA LEU A 227 21.57 -13.35 5.53
C LEU A 227 22.88 -14.03 5.97
N PRO A 228 23.73 -13.32 6.73
CA PRO A 228 24.96 -13.90 7.26
C PRO A 228 24.71 -15.15 8.11
N ALA A 229 25.41 -16.24 7.83
CA ALA A 229 25.33 -17.48 8.62
C ALA A 229 25.72 -17.27 10.10
N SER A 230 26.46 -16.20 10.41
CA SER A 230 26.81 -15.80 11.77
C SER A 230 25.60 -15.52 12.66
N LEU A 231 24.44 -15.16 12.08
CA LEU A 231 23.20 -14.93 12.83
C LEU A 231 22.78 -16.14 13.65
N GLY A 232 23.03 -17.37 13.16
CA GLY A 232 22.72 -18.59 13.91
C GLY A 232 23.58 -18.80 15.17
N PHE A 233 24.71 -18.09 15.31
CA PHE A 233 25.52 -18.09 16.54
C PHE A 233 25.18 -16.92 17.46
N VAL A 234 24.78 -15.79 16.86
CA VAL A 234 24.38 -14.57 17.57
C VAL A 234 22.99 -14.71 18.20
N ASP A 235 22.09 -15.43 17.52
CA ASP A 235 20.75 -15.79 17.96
C ASP A 235 20.46 -17.27 17.67
N PRO A 236 21.06 -18.18 18.46
CA PRO A 236 20.87 -19.61 18.28
C PRO A 236 19.44 -20.08 18.49
N ARG A 237 18.62 -19.32 19.25
CA ARG A 237 17.22 -19.64 19.51
C ARG A 237 16.38 -19.64 18.23
N HIS A 238 16.70 -18.75 17.29
CA HIS A 238 15.96 -18.57 16.03
C HIS A 238 16.77 -18.94 14.78
N ARG A 239 17.90 -19.63 14.94
CA ARG A 239 18.81 -20.04 13.86
C ARG A 239 18.11 -20.66 12.64
N ASP A 240 17.11 -21.49 12.88
CA ASP A 240 16.45 -22.25 11.82
C ASP A 240 15.55 -21.33 10.98
N TYR A 241 14.98 -20.28 11.58
CA TYR A 241 14.19 -19.28 10.87
C TYR A 241 15.05 -18.44 9.92
N TYR A 242 16.26 -18.04 10.35
CA TYR A 242 17.24 -17.38 9.46
C TYR A 242 17.71 -18.33 8.34
N ALA A 243 17.92 -19.61 8.67
CA ALA A 243 18.31 -20.61 7.69
C ALA A 243 17.19 -20.88 6.66
N ASP A 244 15.92 -20.82 7.07
CA ASP A 244 14.78 -20.94 6.17
C ASP A 244 14.70 -19.77 5.20
N TYR A 245 15.01 -18.54 5.64
CA TYR A 245 15.12 -17.40 4.72
C TYR A 245 16.21 -17.64 3.66
N ASN A 246 17.41 -18.07 4.09
CA ASN A 246 18.48 -18.38 3.15
C ASN A 246 18.15 -19.53 2.19
N ARG A 247 17.45 -20.57 2.68
CA ARG A 247 16.97 -21.68 1.85
C ARG A 247 15.97 -21.19 0.81
N TRP A 248 15.08 -20.29 1.19
CA TRP A 248 14.13 -19.68 0.27
C TRP A 248 14.81 -18.87 -0.84
N ILE A 249 15.83 -18.06 -0.50
CA ILE A 249 16.67 -17.37 -1.50
C ILE A 249 17.29 -18.38 -2.48
N GLU A 250 17.80 -19.50 -1.98
CA GLU A 250 18.38 -20.56 -2.81
C GLU A 250 17.33 -21.27 -3.68
N GLU A 251 16.14 -21.55 -3.14
CA GLU A 251 15.01 -22.10 -3.90
C GLU A 251 14.57 -21.15 -5.01
N MET A 252 14.55 -19.84 -4.77
CA MET A 252 14.27 -18.84 -5.80
C MET A 252 15.34 -18.81 -6.90
N ALA A 253 16.61 -18.78 -6.51
CA ALA A 253 17.73 -18.75 -7.45
C ALA A 253 17.83 -20.02 -8.31
N ALA A 254 17.30 -21.15 -7.81
CA ALA A 254 17.27 -22.43 -8.53
C ALA A 254 16.20 -22.51 -9.63
N VAL A 255 15.21 -21.61 -9.64
CA VAL A 255 14.18 -21.57 -10.70
C VAL A 255 14.79 -20.96 -11.97
N PRO A 256 14.88 -21.69 -13.09
CA PRO A 256 15.48 -21.17 -14.32
C PRO A 256 14.60 -20.08 -14.95
N ALA A 257 15.22 -19.10 -15.60
CA ALA A 257 14.48 -18.12 -16.39
C ALA A 257 13.72 -18.78 -17.56
N CYS A 258 12.52 -18.30 -17.85
CA CYS A 258 11.76 -18.74 -19.01
C CYS A 258 12.41 -18.25 -20.33
N ASP A 259 12.25 -19.01 -21.41
CA ASP A 259 12.66 -18.59 -22.76
C ASP A 259 11.72 -17.48 -23.27
N PRO A 260 12.19 -16.24 -23.47
CA PRO A 260 11.32 -15.13 -23.87
C PRO A 260 10.72 -15.29 -25.28
N ALA A 261 11.23 -16.22 -26.11
CA ALA A 261 10.72 -16.48 -27.45
C ALA A 261 9.47 -17.39 -27.46
N ILE A 262 9.15 -18.05 -26.34
CA ILE A 262 8.00 -18.96 -26.24
C ILE A 262 6.80 -18.18 -25.64
N PRO A 263 5.59 -18.28 -26.24
CA PRO A 263 4.38 -17.67 -25.69
C PRO A 263 4.07 -18.15 -24.27
N SER A 264 3.51 -17.27 -23.43
CA SER A 264 3.32 -17.53 -22.00
C SER A 264 2.60 -18.85 -21.69
N PRO A 265 1.50 -19.24 -22.36
CA PRO A 265 0.83 -20.52 -22.07
C PRO A 265 1.67 -21.77 -22.38
N SER A 266 2.64 -21.65 -23.28
CA SER A 266 3.46 -22.76 -23.79
C SER A 266 4.76 -22.97 -23.01
N LEU A 267 5.12 -22.03 -22.15
CA LEU A 267 6.29 -22.12 -21.29
C LEU A 267 6.14 -23.19 -20.18
N PRO A 268 7.25 -23.78 -19.70
CA PRO A 268 7.25 -24.72 -18.56
C PRO A 268 6.71 -24.10 -17.27
N ALA A 269 5.95 -24.86 -16.48
CA ALA A 269 5.36 -24.36 -15.23
C ALA A 269 6.41 -24.03 -14.14
N ASP A 270 7.64 -24.53 -14.29
CA ASP A 270 8.74 -24.45 -13.35
C ASP A 270 9.83 -23.42 -13.74
N CYS A 271 9.53 -22.49 -14.65
CA CYS A 271 10.43 -21.39 -15.00
C CYS A 271 9.96 -20.04 -14.42
N PHE A 272 10.89 -19.09 -14.31
CA PHE A 272 10.66 -17.72 -13.86
C PHE A 272 10.41 -16.80 -15.06
N GLU A 273 9.17 -16.34 -15.20
CA GLU A 273 8.76 -15.46 -16.29
C GLU A 273 8.80 -14.00 -15.83
N SER A 274 9.22 -13.10 -16.72
CA SER A 274 9.26 -11.67 -16.42
C SER A 274 8.78 -10.80 -17.59
N ALA A 275 8.41 -9.56 -17.27
CA ALA A 275 8.07 -8.50 -18.21
C ALA A 275 8.70 -7.18 -17.76
N ALA A 276 9.28 -6.42 -18.68
CA ALA A 276 9.97 -5.17 -18.37
C ALA A 276 9.04 -3.95 -18.34
N THR A 277 7.96 -3.98 -19.11
CA THR A 277 7.01 -2.87 -19.24
C THR A 277 5.57 -3.36 -19.07
N PRO A 278 4.62 -2.47 -18.73
CA PRO A 278 3.19 -2.81 -18.73
C PRO A 278 2.71 -3.34 -20.07
N GLY A 279 3.22 -2.80 -21.19
CA GLY A 279 2.87 -3.30 -22.53
C GLY A 279 3.28 -4.76 -22.75
N GLU A 280 4.47 -5.16 -22.30
CA GLU A 280 4.90 -6.56 -22.35
C GLU A 280 4.05 -7.44 -21.43
N LEU A 281 3.77 -6.97 -20.20
CA LEU A 281 2.89 -7.67 -19.26
C LEU A 281 1.52 -7.92 -19.88
N TYR A 282 0.88 -6.90 -20.44
CA TYR A 282 -0.45 -7.01 -21.04
C TYR A 282 -0.48 -7.97 -22.23
N ARG A 283 0.53 -7.91 -23.10
CA ARG A 283 0.67 -8.87 -24.20
C ARG A 283 0.75 -10.31 -23.69
N LYS A 284 1.54 -10.57 -22.66
CA LYS A 284 1.68 -11.90 -22.05
C LYS A 284 0.39 -12.36 -21.38
N LEU A 285 -0.34 -11.46 -20.72
CA LEU A 285 -1.66 -11.75 -20.17
C LEU A 285 -2.68 -12.09 -21.27
N ASP A 286 -2.63 -11.41 -22.41
CA ASP A 286 -3.49 -11.70 -23.57
C ASP A 286 -3.25 -13.08 -24.17
N GLU A 287 -2.00 -13.55 -24.16
CA GLU A 287 -1.68 -14.89 -24.65
C GLU A 287 -2.38 -15.98 -23.84
N TRP A 288 -2.67 -15.74 -22.55
CA TRP A 288 -3.41 -16.67 -21.71
C TRP A 288 -4.92 -16.70 -21.99
N ASP A 289 -5.48 -15.67 -22.65
CA ASP A 289 -6.92 -15.50 -22.89
C ASP A 289 -7.77 -15.67 -21.60
N LEU A 290 -7.30 -15.08 -20.49
CA LEU A 290 -7.97 -15.09 -19.20
C LEU A 290 -8.62 -13.74 -18.90
N ASP A 291 -9.74 -13.76 -18.18
CA ASP A 291 -10.34 -12.52 -17.68
C ASP A 291 -9.52 -11.98 -16.50
N THR A 292 -8.74 -10.94 -16.78
CA THR A 292 -7.84 -10.30 -15.82
C THR A 292 -8.28 -8.88 -15.47
N ILE A 293 -7.94 -8.46 -14.25
CA ILE A 293 -7.97 -7.06 -13.83
C ILE A 293 -6.56 -6.66 -13.43
N VAL A 294 -6.08 -5.52 -13.93
CA VAL A 294 -4.81 -4.93 -13.50
C VAL A 294 -5.08 -3.62 -12.76
N ILE A 295 -4.54 -3.48 -11.55
CA ILE A 295 -4.74 -2.32 -10.67
C ILE A 295 -3.39 -1.70 -10.33
N PRO A 296 -3.04 -0.52 -10.87
CA PRO A 296 -1.87 0.23 -10.42
C PRO A 296 -2.04 0.71 -8.98
N HIS A 297 -0.95 0.71 -8.21
CA HIS A 297 -0.95 1.13 -6.80
C HIS A 297 0.42 1.67 -6.36
N GLY A 298 0.48 2.28 -5.16
CA GLY A 298 1.72 2.83 -4.58
C GLY A 298 2.38 3.97 -5.37
N MET A 299 1.74 4.47 -6.42
CA MET A 299 2.37 5.28 -7.47
C MET A 299 2.94 6.62 -7.00
N SER A 300 2.37 7.19 -5.93
CA SER A 300 2.84 8.45 -5.33
C SER A 300 3.92 8.24 -4.25
N TRP A 301 4.24 7.00 -3.90
CA TRP A 301 5.15 6.66 -2.81
C TRP A 301 6.60 6.87 -3.24
N GLY A 302 7.20 7.97 -2.75
CA GLY A 302 8.56 8.36 -3.07
C GLY A 302 9.63 7.49 -2.42
N PHE A 303 9.25 6.40 -1.74
CA PHE A 303 10.15 5.36 -1.27
C PHE A 303 10.77 4.58 -2.44
N TYR A 304 10.03 4.39 -3.53
CA TYR A 304 10.57 3.77 -4.75
C TYR A 304 10.36 4.63 -6.00
N THR A 305 9.42 5.59 -5.96
CA THR A 305 9.08 6.39 -7.14
C THR A 305 10.11 7.51 -7.35
N PRO A 306 10.84 7.53 -8.48
CA PRO A 306 11.87 8.53 -8.74
C PRO A 306 11.33 9.97 -8.85
N PRO A 307 12.15 11.00 -8.55
CA PRO A 307 11.77 12.38 -8.75
C PRO A 307 11.51 12.69 -10.24
N GLY A 308 10.35 13.27 -10.52
CA GLY A 308 9.93 13.62 -11.89
C GLY A 308 9.04 12.58 -12.58
N ALA A 309 8.87 11.39 -11.98
CA ALA A 309 7.95 10.37 -12.47
C ALA A 309 6.54 10.94 -12.66
N SER A 310 5.89 10.57 -13.75
CA SER A 310 4.59 11.14 -14.16
C SER A 310 3.68 10.07 -14.77
N TRP A 311 2.37 10.21 -14.57
CA TRP A 311 1.37 9.41 -15.28
C TRP A 311 1.36 9.65 -16.80
N ARG A 312 1.85 10.82 -17.26
CA ARG A 312 1.87 11.18 -18.69
C ARG A 312 2.70 10.21 -19.52
N HIS A 313 3.85 9.81 -19.01
CA HIS A 313 4.72 8.84 -19.66
C HIS A 313 3.99 7.50 -19.87
N GLN A 314 3.36 6.99 -18.81
CA GLN A 314 2.64 5.71 -18.86
C GLN A 314 1.36 5.77 -19.70
N LEU A 315 0.75 6.95 -19.85
CA LEU A 315 -0.42 7.11 -20.71
C LEU A 315 -0.04 6.87 -22.17
N ARG A 316 1.13 7.37 -22.59
CA ARG A 316 1.66 7.25 -23.96
C ARG A 316 2.13 5.85 -24.32
N GLU A 317 2.78 5.16 -23.37
CA GLU A 317 3.37 3.84 -23.62
C GLU A 317 2.49 2.66 -23.20
N GLY A 318 1.43 2.93 -22.44
CA GLY A 318 0.56 1.92 -21.87
C GLY A 318 -0.74 1.71 -22.62
N ASP A 319 -1.60 0.89 -22.02
CA ASP A 319 -2.99 0.72 -22.44
C ASP A 319 -3.90 1.09 -21.25
N PRO A 320 -4.44 2.33 -21.20
CA PRO A 320 -5.30 2.75 -20.11
C PRO A 320 -6.62 1.96 -20.05
N ALA A 321 -7.00 1.24 -21.11
CA ALA A 321 -8.18 0.36 -21.08
C ALA A 321 -7.94 -0.91 -20.24
N ARG A 322 -6.68 -1.30 -20.03
CA ARG A 322 -6.31 -2.45 -19.18
C ARG A 322 -6.37 -2.16 -17.70
N THR A 323 -6.26 -0.88 -17.32
CA THR A 323 -6.28 -0.42 -15.93
C THR A 323 -7.57 0.35 -15.68
N GLY A 324 -8.69 -0.39 -15.56
CA GLY A 324 -10.00 0.21 -15.26
C GLY A 324 -10.16 0.65 -13.80
N LEU A 325 -9.21 0.32 -12.93
CA LEU A 325 -9.26 0.54 -11.49
C LEU A 325 -7.90 1.07 -11.00
N ILE A 326 -7.90 1.84 -9.91
CA ILE A 326 -6.70 2.34 -9.24
C ILE A 326 -6.86 2.28 -7.73
N GLU A 327 -5.77 1.97 -7.04
CA GLU A 327 -5.69 2.09 -5.59
C GLU A 327 -5.37 3.53 -5.19
N VAL A 328 -6.32 4.18 -4.51
CA VAL A 328 -6.19 5.58 -4.07
C VAL A 328 -5.57 5.72 -2.68
N TYR A 329 -5.57 4.64 -1.90
CA TYR A 329 -5.11 4.61 -0.51
C TYR A 329 -4.74 3.19 -0.08
N SER A 330 -3.62 3.05 0.62
CA SER A 330 -3.22 1.79 1.25
C SER A 330 -2.35 1.97 2.49
N GLY A 331 -1.75 0.89 2.99
CA GLY A 331 -0.79 0.90 4.10
C GLY A 331 0.37 1.87 3.87
N HIS A 332 0.69 2.15 2.60
CA HIS A 332 1.75 3.08 2.18
C HIS A 332 1.30 4.55 2.08
N GLY A 333 0.02 4.83 2.34
CA GLY A 333 -0.55 6.17 2.40
C GLY A 333 -1.46 6.52 1.21
N ASN A 334 -1.92 7.76 1.21
CA ASN A 334 -2.85 8.32 0.24
C ASN A 334 -2.14 8.75 -1.04
N SER A 335 -2.72 8.43 -2.21
CA SER A 335 -2.25 8.80 -3.55
C SER A 335 -3.24 9.67 -4.33
N GLU A 336 -4.36 10.08 -3.73
CA GLU A 336 -5.44 10.84 -4.36
C GLU A 336 -4.95 12.19 -4.91
N VAL A 337 -4.29 12.99 -4.08
CA VAL A 337 -4.29 14.44 -4.18
C VAL A 337 -3.20 14.99 -5.11
N TYR A 338 -3.54 15.90 -6.03
CA TYR A 338 -2.56 16.69 -6.76
C TYR A 338 -2.25 18.01 -6.03
N ARG A 339 -0.96 18.38 -5.99
CA ARG A 339 -0.46 19.68 -5.54
C ARG A 339 0.67 20.12 -6.47
N ASP A 340 0.77 21.42 -6.78
CA ASP A 340 1.78 21.95 -7.70
C ASP A 340 3.15 22.23 -7.05
N PHE A 341 3.62 21.28 -6.22
CA PHE A 341 5.00 21.25 -5.77
C PHE A 341 5.79 20.17 -6.53
N ALA A 342 7.11 20.26 -6.50
CA ALA A 342 7.98 19.30 -7.15
C ALA A 342 9.27 19.11 -6.34
N ALA A 343 9.86 17.91 -6.42
CA ALA A 343 11.18 17.65 -5.85
C ALA A 343 12.31 18.39 -6.62
N ARG A 344 12.12 18.56 -7.94
CA ARG A 344 13.02 19.28 -8.86
C ARG A 344 12.25 19.81 -10.06
N ARG A 345 12.74 20.86 -10.71
CA ARG A 345 12.15 21.48 -11.91
C ARG A 345 13.22 21.69 -12.98
N ARG A 346 12.82 21.79 -14.26
CA ARG A 346 13.73 22.16 -15.35
C ARG A 346 13.61 23.64 -15.69
N ASN A 347 14.73 24.32 -15.92
CA ASN A 347 14.76 25.69 -16.43
C ASN A 347 14.51 25.72 -17.96
N GLY A 348 14.54 26.90 -18.58
CA GLY A 348 14.34 27.06 -20.03
C GLY A 348 15.41 26.40 -20.90
N GLU A 349 16.57 26.06 -20.32
CA GLU A 349 17.69 25.38 -20.97
C GLU A 349 17.62 23.85 -20.76
N GLY A 350 16.64 23.38 -19.99
CA GLY A 350 16.42 21.96 -19.71
C GLY A 350 17.21 21.43 -18.50
N GLU A 351 17.91 22.28 -17.76
CA GLU A 351 18.71 21.89 -16.59
C GLU A 351 17.86 21.77 -15.33
N TRP A 352 18.17 20.80 -14.49
CA TRP A 352 17.50 20.61 -13.21
C TRP A 352 17.89 21.69 -12.20
N TYR A 353 16.91 22.24 -11.49
CA TYR A 353 17.12 23.15 -10.37
C TYR A 353 16.21 22.80 -9.19
N CYS A 354 16.68 23.17 -7.99
CA CYS A 354 15.93 23.01 -6.75
C CYS A 354 14.87 24.11 -6.62
N PRO A 355 13.56 23.78 -6.56
CA PRO A 355 12.53 24.79 -6.36
C PRO A 355 12.62 25.40 -4.96
N GLU A 356 12.11 26.62 -4.81
CA GLU A 356 12.01 27.28 -3.51
C GLU A 356 10.93 26.60 -2.63
N PRO A 357 11.06 26.69 -1.29
CA PRO A 357 10.02 26.23 -0.36
C PRO A 357 8.67 26.89 -0.59
N GLN A 358 7.60 26.12 -0.39
CA GLN A 358 6.22 26.56 -0.45
C GLN A 358 5.54 26.36 0.91
N PRO A 359 4.44 27.06 1.23
CA PRO A 359 3.78 26.93 2.53
C PRO A 359 3.44 25.47 2.91
N ASN A 360 3.02 24.67 1.94
CA ASN A 360 2.63 23.26 2.15
C ASN A 360 3.73 22.24 1.79
N TYR A 361 4.95 22.68 1.43
CA TYR A 361 6.02 21.78 0.99
C TYR A 361 7.43 22.38 1.15
N LEU A 362 8.29 21.69 1.89
CA LEU A 362 9.73 21.95 1.95
C LEU A 362 10.47 20.98 1.01
N PRO A 363 11.08 21.44 -0.11
CA PRO A 363 11.87 20.58 -0.98
C PRO A 363 13.08 19.97 -0.25
N ALA A 364 13.28 18.66 -0.41
CA ALA A 364 14.42 17.96 0.17
C ALA A 364 15.78 18.53 -0.30
N CYS A 365 15.90 18.91 -1.58
CA CYS A 365 17.10 19.59 -2.09
C CYS A 365 17.40 20.90 -1.34
N TRP A 366 16.37 21.64 -0.94
CA TRP A 366 16.54 22.89 -0.19
C TRP A 366 17.09 22.61 1.20
N GLN A 367 16.54 21.59 1.86
CA GLN A 367 16.99 21.17 3.17
C GLN A 367 18.39 20.56 3.13
N ALA A 368 18.78 19.86 2.06
CA ALA A 368 20.15 19.40 1.86
C ALA A 368 21.15 20.57 1.92
N GLY A 369 20.86 21.66 1.21
CA GLY A 369 21.62 22.91 1.29
C GLY A 369 21.69 23.47 2.71
N ASN A 370 20.56 23.49 3.43
CA ASN A 370 20.52 23.98 4.82
C ASN A 370 21.35 23.11 5.78
N ILE A 371 21.38 21.79 5.59
CA ILE A 371 22.19 20.87 6.40
C ILE A 371 23.68 21.17 6.17
N ILE A 372 24.13 21.18 4.92
CA ILE A 372 25.53 21.45 4.57
C ILE A 372 25.98 22.83 5.07
N ARG A 373 25.13 23.85 4.90
CA ARG A 373 25.37 25.19 5.42
C ARG A 373 25.56 25.20 6.94
N ARG A 374 24.68 24.53 7.69
CA ARG A 374 24.77 24.46 9.16
C ARG A 374 26.05 23.77 9.61
N ARG A 375 26.42 22.65 8.97
CA ARG A 375 27.68 21.94 9.25
C ARG A 375 28.89 22.82 8.96
N CYS A 376 28.90 23.53 7.82
CA CYS A 376 29.97 24.45 7.44
C CYS A 376 30.15 25.60 8.44
N LEU A 377 29.05 26.20 8.89
CA LEU A 377 29.09 27.25 9.92
C LEU A 377 29.56 26.70 11.28
N ALA A 378 29.19 25.47 11.63
CA ALA A 378 29.65 24.82 12.85
C ALA A 378 31.16 24.50 12.83
N GLU A 379 31.75 24.32 11.64
CA GLU A 379 33.20 24.24 11.44
C GLU A 379 33.91 25.61 11.53
N GLY A 380 33.17 26.71 11.68
CA GLY A 380 33.73 28.06 11.80
C GLY A 380 34.21 28.68 10.49
N LEU A 381 33.71 28.18 9.35
CA LEU A 381 34.05 28.69 8.02
C LEU A 381 33.29 29.98 7.68
N ASP A 382 33.77 30.67 6.64
CA ASP A 382 33.18 31.93 6.18
C ASP A 382 31.73 31.75 5.70
N PRO A 383 30.79 32.63 6.10
CA PRO A 383 29.40 32.51 5.69
C PRO A 383 29.16 32.47 4.19
N ALA A 384 29.93 33.20 3.36
CA ALA A 384 29.75 33.20 1.92
C ALA A 384 30.21 31.87 1.30
N GLU A 385 31.29 31.29 1.80
CA GLU A 385 31.70 29.91 1.48
C GLU A 385 30.61 28.90 1.85
N CYS A 386 30.00 29.05 3.03
CA CYS A 386 28.92 28.15 3.46
C CYS A 386 27.64 28.29 2.61
N GLU A 387 27.33 29.50 2.11
CA GLU A 387 26.25 29.67 1.11
C GLU A 387 26.61 29.00 -0.21
N GLN A 388 27.85 29.12 -0.67
CA GLN A 388 28.29 28.47 -1.91
C GLN A 388 28.16 26.95 -1.83
N ARG A 389 28.54 26.35 -0.70
CA ARG A 389 28.34 24.91 -0.46
C ARG A 389 26.87 24.52 -0.35
N ALA A 390 26.02 25.42 0.16
CA ALA A 390 24.57 25.19 0.18
C ALA A 390 23.97 25.17 -1.23
N ILE A 391 24.45 26.04 -2.11
CA ILE A 391 24.07 26.08 -3.54
C ILE A 391 24.53 24.80 -4.24
N GLU A 392 25.79 24.40 -4.05
CA GLU A 392 26.33 23.15 -4.60
C GLU A 392 25.55 21.93 -4.11
N ALA A 393 25.19 21.87 -2.83
CA ALA A 393 24.40 20.77 -2.29
C ALA A 393 22.98 20.69 -2.88
N ARG A 394 22.34 21.85 -3.14
CA ARG A 394 21.04 21.90 -3.82
C ARG A 394 21.14 21.38 -5.24
N ASP A 395 22.20 21.76 -5.97
CA ASP A 395 22.45 21.31 -7.33
C ASP A 395 22.73 19.80 -7.37
N ASN A 396 23.73 19.32 -6.62
CA ASN A 396 24.05 17.89 -6.54
C ASN A 396 22.82 17.02 -6.23
N PHE A 397 21.95 17.45 -5.31
CA PHE A 397 20.72 16.73 -4.98
C PHE A 397 19.80 16.56 -6.19
N VAL A 398 19.56 17.62 -6.97
CA VAL A 398 18.58 17.57 -8.08
C VAL A 398 19.10 16.85 -9.32
N GLN A 399 20.42 16.68 -9.44
CA GLN A 399 21.04 15.88 -10.49
C GLN A 399 20.92 14.35 -10.23
N VAL A 400 20.49 13.92 -9.04
CA VAL A 400 20.22 12.50 -8.77
C VAL A 400 18.86 12.11 -9.33
N ASP A 401 18.85 11.21 -10.32
CA ASP A 401 17.62 10.75 -10.98
C ASP A 401 16.81 9.74 -10.17
N THR A 402 17.41 9.11 -9.17
CA THR A 402 16.82 8.07 -8.33
C THR A 402 16.20 8.65 -7.06
N ILE A 403 15.73 7.79 -6.16
CA ILE A 403 15.28 8.17 -4.80
C ILE A 403 16.43 8.61 -3.87
N HIS A 404 17.69 8.43 -4.27
CA HIS A 404 18.85 8.57 -3.40
C HIS A 404 19.38 10.00 -3.27
N GLY A 405 18.63 11.02 -3.67
CA GLY A 405 19.06 12.42 -3.56
C GLY A 405 19.50 12.82 -2.15
N PHE A 406 18.86 12.26 -1.11
CA PHE A 406 19.23 12.51 0.29
C PHE A 406 20.65 12.03 0.64
N MET A 407 21.19 11.03 -0.07
CA MET A 407 22.55 10.51 0.15
C MET A 407 23.64 11.50 -0.29
N THR A 408 23.29 12.55 -1.04
CA THR A 408 24.21 13.66 -1.33
C THR A 408 24.65 14.40 -0.07
N VAL A 409 23.90 14.26 1.04
CA VAL A 409 24.31 14.74 2.37
C VAL A 409 24.86 13.56 3.17
N PRO A 410 26.19 13.43 3.30
CA PRO A 410 26.82 12.25 3.88
C PRO A 410 26.46 12.08 5.37
N ASP A 411 26.12 10.85 5.75
CA ASP A 411 25.73 10.44 7.11
C ASP A 411 24.76 11.43 7.79
N SER A 412 23.72 11.82 7.06
CA SER A 412 22.64 12.67 7.59
C SER A 412 21.69 11.87 8.49
N GLN A 413 21.28 12.50 9.59
CA GLN A 413 20.30 11.93 10.51
C GLN A 413 18.89 12.34 10.11
N ALA A 414 17.89 11.52 10.44
CA ALA A 414 16.49 11.79 10.10
C ALA A 414 16.07 13.20 10.53
N GLU A 415 16.39 13.62 11.77
CA GLU A 415 16.03 14.93 12.36
C GLU A 415 16.58 16.12 11.58
N GLU A 416 17.72 15.96 10.91
CA GLU A 416 18.30 17.03 10.11
C GLU A 416 17.41 17.38 8.90
N TRP A 417 16.59 16.43 8.44
CA TRP A 417 15.70 16.58 7.28
C TRP A 417 14.34 17.21 7.61
N LEU A 418 13.98 17.36 8.89
CA LEU A 418 12.68 17.90 9.31
C LEU A 418 11.53 17.19 8.54
N ASP A 419 10.56 17.93 8.03
CA ASP A 419 9.48 17.44 7.19
C ASP A 419 9.74 17.60 5.68
N ALA A 420 11.02 17.74 5.28
CA ALA A 420 11.35 17.93 3.88
C ALA A 420 10.88 16.74 3.01
N GLY A 421 10.37 17.05 1.81
CA GLY A 421 9.81 16.07 0.87
C GLY A 421 8.37 15.65 1.17
N GLN A 422 7.75 16.12 2.25
CA GLN A 422 6.42 15.65 2.69
C GLN A 422 5.30 16.64 2.31
N ALA A 423 4.12 16.12 2.00
CA ALA A 423 2.92 16.91 1.71
C ALA A 423 2.18 17.26 3.01
N ARG A 424 2.10 18.56 3.37
CA ARG A 424 1.58 19.00 4.68
C ARG A 424 0.04 19.03 4.79
N ASP A 425 -0.67 19.10 3.66
CA ASP A 425 -2.12 19.28 3.58
C ASP A 425 -2.85 18.10 2.93
N VAL A 426 -2.24 16.92 2.98
CA VAL A 426 -2.79 15.68 2.43
C VAL A 426 -3.10 14.74 3.59
N PHE A 427 -4.27 14.09 3.54
CA PHE A 427 -4.64 13.09 4.54
C PHE A 427 -3.75 11.86 4.41
N LEU A 428 -3.03 11.52 5.48
CA LEU A 428 -2.16 10.34 5.57
C LEU A 428 -1.34 10.14 4.28
N PRO A 429 -0.48 11.11 3.91
CA PRO A 429 0.18 11.11 2.61
C PRO A 429 1.15 9.93 2.48
N ALA A 430 1.41 9.50 1.25
CA ALA A 430 2.57 8.66 0.98
C ALA A 430 3.88 9.40 1.29
N PHE A 431 4.88 8.67 1.82
CA PHE A 431 6.21 9.23 2.10
C PHE A 431 6.88 9.79 0.84
N ASN A 432 7.55 10.94 0.94
CA ASN A 432 8.24 11.60 -0.18
C ASN A 432 7.33 11.80 -1.41
N TYR A 433 6.10 12.25 -1.17
CA TYR A 433 4.98 12.30 -2.12
C TYR A 433 5.34 12.77 -3.54
N ARG A 434 4.81 12.08 -4.56
CA ARG A 434 4.99 12.40 -5.99
C ARG A 434 3.69 12.91 -6.62
N PRO A 435 3.46 14.25 -6.70
CA PRO A 435 2.18 14.79 -7.18
C PRO A 435 1.80 14.39 -8.59
N ARG A 436 2.77 14.28 -9.52
CA ARG A 436 2.49 13.87 -10.92
C ARG A 436 2.18 12.38 -11.08
N LYS A 437 2.25 11.62 -9.98
CA LYS A 437 1.75 10.25 -9.86
C LYS A 437 0.50 10.14 -8.98
N SER A 438 -0.11 11.28 -8.60
CA SER A 438 -1.41 11.27 -7.94
C SER A 438 -2.54 10.86 -8.89
N VAL A 439 -3.61 10.32 -8.32
CA VAL A 439 -4.81 9.91 -9.05
C VAL A 439 -5.46 11.10 -9.74
N GLN A 440 -5.60 12.24 -9.04
CA GLN A 440 -6.19 13.46 -9.60
C GLN A 440 -5.41 13.97 -10.82
N TYR A 441 -4.06 13.95 -10.76
CA TYR A 441 -3.23 14.33 -11.90
C TYR A 441 -3.52 13.43 -13.10
N GLY A 442 -3.51 12.10 -12.91
CA GLY A 442 -3.79 11.13 -13.97
C GLY A 442 -5.16 11.33 -14.62
N LEU A 443 -6.22 11.53 -13.82
CA LEU A 443 -7.58 11.76 -14.34
C LEU A 443 -7.72 13.04 -15.19
N ALA A 444 -6.90 14.06 -14.93
CA ALA A 444 -6.92 15.29 -15.73
C ALA A 444 -6.24 15.12 -17.10
N LEU A 445 -5.36 14.13 -17.27
CA LEU A 445 -4.55 13.95 -18.48
C LEU A 445 -5.39 13.51 -19.69
N ARG A 446 -5.00 14.02 -20.85
CA ARG A 446 -5.42 13.52 -22.16
C ARG A 446 -4.22 13.35 -23.07
N GLU A 447 -4.33 12.37 -23.97
CA GLU A 447 -3.44 12.14 -25.10
C GLU A 447 -4.24 12.17 -26.39
N TYR A 448 -3.65 12.68 -27.47
CA TYR A 448 -4.29 12.82 -28.79
C TYR A 448 -3.48 12.11 -29.88
N PRO A 449 -3.54 10.76 -29.97
CA PRO A 449 -2.79 10.04 -30.99
C PRO A 449 -3.28 10.38 -32.41
N PRO A 450 -2.38 10.52 -33.40
CA PRO A 450 -2.78 10.87 -34.77
C PRO A 450 -3.75 9.84 -35.39
N GLY A 451 -4.92 10.30 -35.81
CA GLY A 451 -5.92 9.45 -36.48
C GLY A 451 -6.77 8.59 -35.54
N GLU A 452 -6.64 8.76 -34.23
CA GLU A 452 -7.40 8.02 -33.23
C GLU A 452 -8.20 8.94 -32.30
N ALA A 453 -9.12 8.36 -31.53
CA ALA A 453 -9.82 9.09 -30.47
C ALA A 453 -8.84 9.47 -29.35
N SER A 454 -9.11 10.60 -28.69
CA SER A 454 -8.33 10.99 -27.51
C SER A 454 -8.46 9.95 -26.40
N ARG A 455 -7.36 9.73 -25.69
CA ARG A 455 -7.27 8.72 -24.63
C ARG A 455 -6.96 9.39 -23.29
N GLY A 456 -7.36 8.75 -22.20
CA GLY A 456 -6.99 9.12 -20.84
C GLY A 456 -7.57 8.12 -19.86
N TYR A 457 -7.16 8.21 -18.60
CA TYR A 457 -7.51 7.21 -17.61
C TYR A 457 -9.00 7.25 -17.23
N ARG A 458 -9.57 6.06 -17.05
CA ARG A 458 -10.99 5.82 -16.67
C ARG A 458 -11.07 4.94 -15.44
N TRP A 459 -10.42 5.37 -14.36
CA TRP A 459 -10.28 4.58 -13.14
C TRP A 459 -11.52 4.63 -12.26
N GLY A 460 -11.96 3.46 -11.78
CA GLY A 460 -12.69 3.34 -10.51
C GLY A 460 -11.73 3.31 -9.32
N PHE A 461 -12.19 3.78 -8.17
CA PHE A 461 -11.37 3.93 -6.97
C PHE A 461 -11.54 2.76 -6.02
N LEU A 462 -10.43 2.20 -5.59
CA LEU A 462 -10.35 1.19 -4.54
C LEU A 462 -9.33 1.63 -3.50
N ALA A 463 -9.38 0.99 -2.34
CA ALA A 463 -8.34 1.07 -1.32
C ALA A 463 -8.05 -0.35 -0.85
N SER A 464 -6.90 -0.57 -0.25
CA SER A 464 -6.47 -1.90 0.16
C SER A 464 -5.61 -1.82 1.43
N THR A 465 -5.36 -2.96 2.04
CA THR A 465 -4.49 -2.97 3.21
C THR A 465 -3.04 -2.75 2.80
N ASP A 466 -2.54 -3.53 1.82
CA ASP A 466 -1.14 -3.51 1.36
C ASP A 466 -0.14 -3.50 2.53
N THR A 467 -0.36 -4.42 3.48
CA THR A 467 0.60 -4.69 4.57
C THR A 467 1.12 -6.11 4.48
N HIS A 468 2.34 -6.31 4.94
CA HIS A 468 3.14 -7.50 4.67
C HIS A 468 3.05 -8.54 5.80
N SER A 469 1.80 -8.84 6.22
CA SER A 469 1.57 -9.66 7.42
C SER A 469 0.34 -10.58 7.38
N ALA A 470 -0.21 -10.82 6.18
CA ALA A 470 -1.44 -11.61 5.94
C ALA A 470 -2.70 -11.07 6.63
N ARG A 471 -2.70 -9.81 7.08
CA ARG A 471 -3.81 -9.21 7.81
C ARG A 471 -4.77 -8.48 6.88
N ALA A 472 -5.58 -9.22 6.14
CA ALA A 472 -6.54 -8.61 5.21
C ALA A 472 -7.55 -7.70 5.94
N GLY A 473 -7.59 -6.42 5.60
CA GLY A 473 -8.57 -5.41 6.01
C GLY A 473 -8.60 -5.10 7.50
N HIS A 474 -7.45 -4.77 8.11
CA HIS A 474 -7.35 -4.58 9.55
C HIS A 474 -7.47 -3.13 10.05
N GLY A 475 -7.69 -2.16 9.16
CA GLY A 475 -7.89 -0.74 9.51
C GLY A 475 -9.18 -0.41 10.30
N PHE A 476 -9.98 -1.42 10.68
CA PHE A 476 -11.20 -1.24 11.48
C PHE A 476 -10.94 -0.81 12.93
N LYS A 477 -9.72 -1.04 13.45
CA LYS A 477 -9.25 -0.53 14.75
C LYS A 477 -7.85 0.07 14.58
N GLN A 478 -7.65 1.25 15.16
CA GLN A 478 -6.38 1.98 15.10
C GLN A 478 -5.55 1.70 16.36
N ARG A 479 -4.92 0.51 16.41
CA ARG A 479 -4.13 0.02 17.54
C ARG A 479 -3.10 -1.03 17.12
N ASP A 480 -2.16 -1.33 18.00
CA ASP A 480 -1.13 -2.37 17.80
C ASP A 480 -0.31 -2.11 16.52
N ARG A 481 0.14 -0.86 16.34
CA ARG A 481 0.82 -0.33 15.15
C ARG A 481 1.91 -1.26 14.60
N LYS A 482 2.67 -1.92 15.46
CA LYS A 482 3.77 -2.83 15.06
C LYS A 482 3.31 -4.16 14.46
N LEU A 483 2.03 -4.50 14.61
CA LEU A 483 1.38 -5.69 14.07
C LEU A 483 0.43 -5.35 12.92
N THR A 484 -0.14 -4.15 12.94
CA THR A 484 -1.17 -3.67 12.01
C THR A 484 -0.65 -2.58 11.08
N THR A 485 0.65 -2.49 10.86
CA THR A 485 1.29 -1.65 9.83
C THR A 485 2.66 -2.26 9.53
N ASP A 486 3.31 -1.83 8.46
CA ASP A 486 4.71 -2.20 8.18
C ASP A 486 5.73 -1.30 8.88
N ALA A 487 5.33 -0.64 9.98
CA ALA A 487 6.21 0.21 10.77
C ALA A 487 7.17 -0.58 11.69
N ASN A 488 7.65 -1.74 11.26
CA ASN A 488 8.70 -2.49 11.96
C ASN A 488 10.07 -1.85 11.69
N GLY A 489 11.07 -2.20 12.50
CA GLY A 489 12.45 -1.72 12.34
C GLY A 489 13.42 -2.57 13.12
N ILE A 490 14.67 -2.15 13.28
CA ILE A 490 15.67 -2.96 13.98
C ILE A 490 15.34 -3.10 15.47
N ARG A 491 15.44 -4.31 16.02
CA ARG A 491 14.97 -4.68 17.38
C ARG A 491 15.74 -4.06 18.54
N GLY A 492 17.00 -3.66 18.37
CA GLY A 492 17.77 -3.12 19.48
C GLY A 492 19.14 -2.59 19.07
N PRO A 493 19.86 -1.90 20.00
CA PRO A 493 21.16 -1.30 19.71
C PRO A 493 22.21 -2.29 19.21
N PHE A 494 22.21 -3.52 19.74
CA PHE A 494 23.11 -4.58 19.28
C PHE A 494 22.84 -4.95 17.82
N TRP A 495 21.57 -5.18 17.48
CA TRP A 495 21.14 -5.51 16.11
C TRP A 495 21.39 -4.35 15.14
N GLU A 496 21.23 -3.11 15.61
CA GLU A 496 21.57 -1.92 14.83
C GLU A 496 23.06 -1.82 14.57
N SER A 497 23.90 -2.04 15.58
CA SER A 497 25.37 -2.04 15.41
C SER A 497 25.83 -3.12 14.45
N LEU A 498 25.24 -4.32 14.50
CA LEU A 498 25.52 -5.40 13.56
C LEU A 498 25.14 -5.00 12.12
N SER A 499 23.96 -4.41 11.95
CA SER A 499 23.45 -3.99 10.63
C SER A 499 24.19 -2.79 10.04
N ARG A 500 24.54 -1.79 10.87
CA ARG A 500 25.38 -0.65 10.47
C ARG A 500 26.81 -1.08 10.15
N GLY A 501 27.36 -2.03 10.91
CA GLY A 501 28.73 -2.51 10.71
C GLY A 501 28.96 -3.17 9.34
N THR A 502 27.90 -3.59 8.66
CA THR A 502 27.96 -4.11 7.28
C THR A 502 27.74 -3.05 6.20
N ALA A 503 27.27 -1.86 6.56
CA ALA A 503 27.02 -0.76 5.63
C ALA A 503 28.23 0.18 5.53
N GLN A 504 28.51 0.68 4.32
CA GLN A 504 29.56 1.68 4.09
C GLN A 504 28.91 3.05 3.93
N LEU A 505 29.09 3.91 4.94
CA LEU A 505 28.54 5.27 4.94
C LEU A 505 29.69 6.28 4.91
N PRO A 506 29.66 7.27 3.98
CA PRO A 506 30.63 8.37 3.97
C PRO A 506 30.54 9.19 5.27
N PRO A 507 31.66 9.75 5.79
CA PRO A 507 31.66 10.49 7.04
C PRO A 507 30.83 11.79 6.97
N PRO A 508 30.22 12.25 8.08
CA PRO A 508 29.40 13.45 8.11
C PRO A 508 30.25 14.72 7.98
N VAL A 509 30.46 15.17 6.75
CA VAL A 509 31.26 16.38 6.43
C VAL A 509 30.38 17.54 5.98
N ALA A 510 30.91 18.78 6.04
CA ALA A 510 30.26 19.99 5.54
C ALA A 510 30.38 20.20 4.01
N ARG A 511 30.31 19.12 3.23
CA ARG A 511 30.28 19.14 1.76
C ARG A 511 29.32 18.09 1.25
N SER A 512 28.60 18.41 0.18
CA SER A 512 27.76 17.43 -0.50
C SER A 512 28.60 16.49 -1.36
N LEU A 513 28.07 15.29 -1.59
CA LEU A 513 28.56 14.36 -2.58
C LEU A 513 27.90 14.63 -3.94
N ALA A 514 28.69 14.54 -5.00
CA ALA A 514 28.18 14.52 -6.38
C ALA A 514 27.49 13.17 -6.69
N PRO A 515 26.59 13.12 -7.69
CA PRO A 515 25.85 11.90 -8.01
C PRO A 515 26.71 10.66 -8.29
N ASP A 516 27.88 10.84 -8.92
CA ASP A 516 28.83 9.76 -9.26
C ASP A 516 29.60 9.21 -8.05
N GLN A 517 29.48 9.87 -6.89
CA GLN A 517 30.10 9.44 -5.63
C GLN A 517 29.15 8.62 -4.74
N LEU A 518 27.88 8.46 -5.15
CA LEU A 518 26.90 7.71 -4.38
C LEU A 518 27.05 6.20 -4.61
N ASP A 519 27.04 5.43 -3.52
CA ASP A 519 27.00 3.96 -3.56
C ASP A 519 25.81 3.42 -2.74
N PRO A 520 24.58 3.42 -3.31
CA PRO A 520 23.41 2.89 -2.63
C PRO A 520 23.54 1.40 -2.26
N ALA A 521 24.26 0.62 -3.08
CA ALA A 521 24.44 -0.81 -2.84
C ALA A 521 25.25 -1.06 -1.57
N ALA A 522 26.34 -0.31 -1.37
CA ALA A 522 27.16 -0.42 -0.16
C ALA A 522 26.46 0.16 1.09
N ALA A 523 25.51 1.08 0.94
CA ALA A 523 24.72 1.63 2.04
C ALA A 523 23.59 0.69 2.52
N GLY A 524 23.16 -0.28 1.71
CA GLY A 524 22.11 -1.25 2.07
C GLY A 524 20.79 -0.57 2.48
N LEU A 525 20.20 -0.99 3.61
CA LEU A 525 18.95 -0.43 4.14
C LEU A 525 19.03 1.09 4.44
N TYR A 526 20.22 1.64 4.63
CA TYR A 526 20.41 3.08 4.86
C TYR A 526 20.25 3.92 3.60
N ALA A 527 20.10 3.29 2.42
CA ALA A 527 19.83 3.96 1.14
C ALA A 527 18.35 4.35 0.91
N THR A 528 17.44 4.08 1.86
CA THR A 528 15.99 4.25 1.67
C THR A 528 15.27 5.11 2.70
N GLU A 529 15.98 5.93 3.49
CA GLU A 529 15.40 6.81 4.54
C GLU A 529 14.48 6.07 5.55
N PHE A 530 14.74 4.79 5.80
CA PHE A 530 13.85 3.89 6.55
C PHE A 530 13.36 4.45 7.90
N GLU A 531 14.21 5.20 8.61
CA GLU A 531 13.87 5.84 9.89
C GLU A 531 12.70 6.83 9.80
N ARG A 532 12.54 7.51 8.66
CA ARG A 532 11.45 8.46 8.41
C ARG A 532 10.23 7.75 7.85
N THR A 533 10.41 6.74 7.01
CA THR A 533 9.31 6.04 6.32
C THR A 533 8.34 5.36 7.30
N ALA A 534 8.81 4.83 8.43
CA ALA A 534 7.95 4.19 9.44
C ALA A 534 6.84 5.11 10.02
N SER A 535 7.04 6.44 9.95
CA SER A 535 6.04 7.45 10.34
C SER A 535 4.90 7.60 9.32
N PHE A 536 4.99 6.97 8.15
CA PHE A 536 4.01 7.06 7.07
C PHE A 536 3.28 5.74 6.80
N MET A 537 3.69 4.65 7.47
CA MET A 537 2.98 3.38 7.40
C MET A 537 1.68 3.44 8.19
N THR A 538 0.58 3.05 7.58
CA THR A 538 -0.77 3.10 8.17
C THR A 538 -1.38 1.70 8.23
N ALA A 539 -2.55 1.57 8.86
CA ALA A 539 -3.28 0.30 8.91
C ALA A 539 -3.96 -0.09 7.58
N GLY A 540 -3.76 0.73 6.54
CA GLY A 540 -4.32 0.50 5.22
C GLY A 540 -5.83 0.72 5.13
N GLY A 541 -6.32 0.66 3.90
CA GLY A 541 -7.72 0.81 3.54
C GLY A 541 -8.40 -0.50 3.21
N ILE A 542 -9.64 -0.42 2.73
CA ILE A 542 -10.38 -1.55 2.18
C ILE A 542 -11.24 -1.10 1.00
N ALA A 543 -11.49 -2.04 0.10
CA ALA A 543 -12.38 -1.89 -1.03
C ALA A 543 -13.83 -2.12 -0.60
N ALA A 544 -14.74 -1.45 -1.29
CA ALA A 544 -16.16 -1.70 -1.20
C ALA A 544 -16.75 -1.82 -2.61
N VAL A 545 -17.56 -2.85 -2.86
CA VAL A 545 -18.14 -3.14 -4.18
C VAL A 545 -19.67 -3.19 -4.11
N HIS A 546 -20.33 -2.54 -5.06
CA HIS A 546 -21.80 -2.59 -5.21
C HIS A 546 -22.18 -3.82 -6.04
N ALA A 547 -22.38 -4.95 -5.38
CA ALA A 547 -22.62 -6.25 -6.02
C ALA A 547 -24.10 -6.68 -5.94
N GLN A 548 -24.57 -7.38 -6.96
CA GLN A 548 -25.94 -7.94 -6.99
C GLN A 548 -26.12 -9.11 -6.00
N ALA A 549 -25.05 -9.85 -5.74
CA ALA A 549 -25.04 -11.00 -4.84
C ALA A 549 -23.65 -11.11 -4.17
N ARG A 550 -23.56 -11.90 -3.09
CA ARG A 550 -22.28 -12.26 -2.47
C ARG A 550 -21.68 -13.46 -3.22
N THR A 551 -21.33 -13.29 -4.48
CA THR A 551 -20.73 -14.37 -5.30
C THR A 551 -19.49 -13.86 -6.01
N ARG A 552 -18.57 -14.78 -6.33
CA ARG A 552 -17.36 -14.51 -7.13
C ARG A 552 -17.69 -13.73 -8.40
N ASP A 553 -18.69 -14.18 -9.15
CA ASP A 553 -19.15 -13.52 -10.38
C ASP A 553 -19.67 -12.10 -10.15
N ALA A 554 -20.49 -11.89 -9.11
CA ALA A 554 -21.10 -10.59 -8.85
C ALA A 554 -20.09 -9.55 -8.37
N ILE A 555 -19.13 -9.97 -7.53
CA ILE A 555 -18.01 -9.12 -7.07
C ILE A 555 -17.14 -8.74 -8.25
N TRP A 556 -16.68 -9.72 -9.03
CA TRP A 556 -15.84 -9.49 -10.19
C TRP A 556 -16.51 -8.57 -11.22
N ALA A 557 -17.78 -8.81 -11.53
CA ALA A 557 -18.54 -7.97 -12.46
C ALA A 557 -18.74 -6.54 -11.94
N ALA A 558 -18.90 -6.34 -10.61
CA ALA A 558 -18.98 -5.00 -10.03
C ALA A 558 -17.65 -4.23 -10.17
N MET A 559 -16.52 -4.93 -9.94
CA MET A 559 -15.18 -4.37 -10.16
C MET A 559 -14.96 -3.97 -11.62
N LYS A 560 -15.31 -4.84 -12.59
CA LYS A 560 -15.20 -4.52 -14.03
C LYS A 560 -16.07 -3.31 -14.42
N ARG A 561 -17.26 -3.16 -13.84
CA ARG A 561 -18.13 -1.98 -14.04
C ARG A 561 -17.68 -0.73 -13.29
N ARG A 562 -16.62 -0.81 -12.47
CA ARG A 562 -16.15 0.27 -11.58
C ARG A 562 -17.20 0.77 -10.59
N GLU A 563 -18.17 -0.08 -10.24
CA GLU A 563 -19.17 0.21 -9.21
C GLU A 563 -18.59 -0.10 -7.84
N VAL A 564 -17.48 0.58 -7.54
CA VAL A 564 -16.61 0.33 -6.39
C VAL A 564 -16.21 1.64 -5.73
N TYR A 565 -15.75 1.59 -4.49
CA TYR A 565 -15.16 2.73 -3.81
C TYR A 565 -14.10 2.27 -2.80
N GLY A 566 -13.17 3.16 -2.47
CA GLY A 566 -12.16 2.92 -1.45
C GLY A 566 -12.56 3.54 -0.10
N THR A 567 -12.09 2.97 1.00
CA THR A 567 -12.17 3.56 2.34
C THR A 567 -10.82 3.48 3.04
N SER A 568 -10.56 4.37 3.99
CA SER A 568 -9.32 4.36 4.80
C SER A 568 -9.29 3.28 5.90
N GLY A 569 -10.17 2.27 5.82
CA GLY A 569 -10.25 1.13 6.73
C GLY A 569 -11.61 1.00 7.42
N HIS A 570 -12.28 2.13 7.66
CA HIS A 570 -13.62 2.18 8.21
C HIS A 570 -14.69 1.78 7.18
N ARG A 571 -15.67 0.98 7.59
CA ARG A 571 -16.76 0.47 6.72
C ARG A 571 -17.87 1.49 6.49
N ILE A 572 -17.50 2.65 5.94
CA ILE A 572 -18.43 3.71 5.53
C ILE A 572 -19.26 3.19 4.37
N LEU A 573 -20.58 3.33 4.43
CA LEU A 573 -21.48 3.04 3.31
C LEU A 573 -21.59 4.28 2.42
N LEU A 574 -21.39 4.13 1.11
CA LEU A 574 -21.35 5.26 0.17
C LEU A 574 -22.10 4.95 -1.14
N TRP A 575 -22.97 5.88 -1.53
CA TRP A 575 -23.62 5.96 -2.83
C TRP A 575 -23.34 7.32 -3.46
N PHE A 576 -22.95 7.31 -4.73
CA PHE A 576 -22.79 8.51 -5.55
C PHE A 576 -23.45 8.24 -6.89
N ASP A 577 -24.50 9.00 -7.19
CA ASP A 577 -25.39 8.78 -8.33
C ASP A 577 -25.54 10.08 -9.12
N LEU A 578 -25.47 9.99 -10.45
CA LEU A 578 -25.97 11.01 -11.36
C LEU A 578 -27.47 10.77 -11.60
N LEU A 579 -28.32 11.76 -11.31
CA LEU A 579 -29.78 11.66 -11.39
C LEU A 579 -30.27 11.93 -12.81
N ARG A 580 -30.97 10.95 -13.41
CA ARG A 580 -31.49 11.02 -14.79
C ARG A 580 -32.72 10.15 -14.96
N GLU A 581 -33.88 10.75 -15.26
CA GLU A 581 -35.13 9.98 -15.51
C GLU A 581 -34.99 8.97 -16.65
N SER A 582 -34.21 9.29 -17.68
CA SER A 582 -33.96 8.41 -18.82
C SER A 582 -33.10 7.18 -18.49
N ALA A 583 -32.42 7.17 -17.34
CA ALA A 583 -31.57 6.05 -16.94
C ALA A 583 -32.39 4.94 -16.29
N ARG A 584 -31.90 3.69 -16.35
CA ARG A 584 -32.56 2.57 -15.68
C ARG A 584 -32.62 2.82 -14.17
N GLY A 585 -33.81 2.91 -13.62
CA GLY A 585 -34.01 3.24 -12.20
C GLY A 585 -33.75 4.72 -11.88
N GLY A 586 -33.76 5.60 -12.87
CA GLY A 586 -33.70 7.05 -12.69
C GLY A 586 -32.30 7.61 -12.40
N ARG A 587 -31.23 6.84 -12.59
CA ARG A 587 -29.86 7.26 -12.26
C ARG A 587 -28.75 6.45 -12.96
N TYR A 588 -27.54 7.02 -12.95
CA TYR A 588 -26.27 6.33 -13.25
C TYR A 588 -25.38 6.30 -11.99
N PRO A 589 -24.91 5.12 -11.54
CA PRO A 589 -24.08 5.01 -10.34
C PRO A 589 -22.62 5.44 -10.60
N MET A 590 -21.85 5.60 -9.52
CA MET A 590 -20.39 5.73 -9.56
C MET A 590 -19.74 4.70 -10.51
N GLY A 591 -18.68 5.10 -11.21
CA GLY A 591 -18.01 4.30 -12.25
C GLY A 591 -18.60 4.47 -13.66
N SER A 592 -19.74 5.15 -13.79
CA SER A 592 -20.40 5.38 -15.08
C SER A 592 -19.69 6.41 -15.95
N GLU A 593 -19.81 6.22 -17.26
CA GLU A 593 -19.43 7.18 -18.28
C GLU A 593 -20.68 7.58 -19.07
N VAL A 594 -20.94 8.89 -19.17
CA VAL A 594 -22.16 9.41 -19.79
C VAL A 594 -21.85 10.61 -20.68
N THR A 595 -22.75 10.86 -21.62
CA THR A 595 -22.70 12.05 -22.48
C THR A 595 -23.97 12.87 -22.29
N LEU A 596 -23.82 14.14 -21.92
CA LEU A 596 -24.93 15.05 -21.60
C LEU A 596 -24.85 16.35 -22.40
N ALA A 597 -26.02 16.90 -22.73
CA ALA A 597 -26.20 18.22 -23.32
C ALA A 597 -26.72 19.26 -22.30
N GLU A 598 -26.90 18.84 -21.05
CA GLU A 598 -27.45 19.67 -19.97
C GLU A 598 -26.65 19.49 -18.69
N ASN A 599 -26.82 20.43 -17.77
CA ASN A 599 -26.09 20.46 -16.50
C ASN A 599 -26.37 19.20 -15.65
N PRO A 600 -25.32 18.47 -15.22
CA PRO A 600 -25.49 17.23 -14.47
C PRO A 600 -25.93 17.52 -13.03
N ARG A 601 -26.90 16.74 -12.54
CA ARG A 601 -27.38 16.75 -11.15
C ARG A 601 -27.05 15.43 -10.48
N PHE A 602 -26.51 15.50 -9.27
CA PHE A 602 -26.02 14.35 -8.52
C PHE A 602 -26.67 14.23 -7.15
N ARG A 603 -26.61 13.02 -6.59
CA ARG A 603 -26.89 12.72 -5.20
C ARG A 603 -25.73 11.95 -4.59
N VAL A 604 -25.31 12.34 -3.40
CA VAL A 604 -24.41 11.54 -2.55
C VAL A 604 -25.18 11.18 -1.29
N THR A 605 -25.14 9.91 -0.92
CA THR A 605 -25.66 9.43 0.36
C THR A 605 -24.57 8.63 1.05
N ALA A 606 -24.32 8.91 2.33
CA ALA A 606 -23.31 8.21 3.10
C ALA A 606 -23.76 7.92 4.53
N VAL A 607 -23.31 6.80 5.07
CA VAL A 607 -23.60 6.38 6.45
C VAL A 607 -22.30 5.92 7.10
N GLY A 608 -22.01 6.46 8.28
CA GLY A 608 -20.76 6.14 8.99
C GLY A 608 -20.67 4.67 9.38
N SER A 609 -19.44 4.22 9.53
CA SER A 609 -19.07 2.90 10.02
C SER A 609 -19.51 2.70 11.47
N PHE A 610 -19.64 1.43 11.89
CA PHE A 610 -19.93 1.11 13.28
C PHE A 610 -18.72 1.41 14.17
N LYS A 611 -18.98 2.00 15.34
CA LYS A 611 -17.98 2.07 16.40
C LYS A 611 -17.64 0.66 16.87
N GLN A 612 -16.37 0.45 17.22
CA GLN A 612 -15.89 -0.89 17.57
C GLN A 612 -15.87 -1.09 19.09
N LEU A 613 -16.42 -2.22 19.54
CA LEU A 613 -16.27 -2.73 20.90
C LEU A 613 -14.88 -3.37 21.08
N PRO A 614 -14.33 -3.40 22.30
CA PRO A 614 -13.11 -4.14 22.59
C PRO A 614 -13.24 -5.65 22.33
N GLY A 615 -12.12 -6.31 22.07
CA GLY A 615 -12.06 -7.76 21.91
C GLY A 615 -12.71 -8.30 20.64
N CYS A 616 -13.21 -9.53 20.73
CA CYS A 616 -13.86 -10.26 19.64
C CYS A 616 -15.28 -10.72 20.04
N PRO A 617 -16.19 -10.85 19.07
CA PRO A 617 -17.48 -11.51 19.28
C PRO A 617 -17.33 -12.93 19.85
N ALA A 618 -18.25 -13.35 20.71
CA ALA A 618 -18.21 -14.65 21.40
C ALA A 618 -18.03 -15.83 20.43
N TYR A 619 -18.76 -15.81 19.30
CA TYR A 619 -18.69 -16.89 18.30
C TYR A 619 -17.30 -17.06 17.67
N ILE A 620 -16.45 -16.01 17.66
CA ILE A 620 -15.06 -16.09 17.17
C ILE A 620 -14.16 -16.68 18.25
N VAL A 621 -14.30 -16.22 19.49
CA VAL A 621 -13.55 -16.75 20.64
C VAL A 621 -13.79 -18.24 20.84
N GLU A 622 -15.02 -18.70 20.57
CA GLU A 622 -15.40 -20.11 20.61
C GLU A 622 -14.90 -20.92 19.39
N SER A 623 -14.71 -20.28 18.24
CA SER A 623 -14.32 -20.93 16.98
C SER A 623 -12.81 -21.05 16.78
N LEU A 624 -12.03 -20.10 17.31
CA LEU A 624 -10.58 -20.04 17.14
C LEU A 624 -9.84 -20.51 18.39
N GLN A 625 -8.78 -21.30 18.17
CA GLN A 625 -7.82 -21.59 19.23
C GLN A 625 -7.20 -20.29 19.75
N ARG A 626 -7.08 -20.16 21.08
CA ARG A 626 -6.59 -18.94 21.75
C ARG A 626 -5.27 -18.43 21.16
N ARG A 627 -4.27 -19.31 21.02
CA ARG A 627 -2.96 -18.98 20.45
C ARG A 627 -3.06 -18.43 19.02
N ARG A 628 -3.97 -18.97 18.20
CA ARG A 628 -4.18 -18.53 16.82
C ARG A 628 -4.85 -17.16 16.77
N LEU A 629 -5.86 -16.94 17.63
CA LEU A 629 -6.50 -15.64 17.79
C LEU A 629 -5.51 -14.56 18.24
N ASP A 630 -4.69 -14.86 19.26
CA ASP A 630 -3.68 -13.93 19.78
C ASP A 630 -2.59 -13.61 18.74
N LYS A 631 -2.16 -14.62 17.97
CA LYS A 631 -1.19 -14.44 16.87
C LYS A 631 -1.73 -13.52 15.77
N MET A 632 -2.99 -13.72 15.35
CA MET A 632 -3.59 -12.98 14.24
C MET A 632 -4.03 -11.58 14.65
N GLY A 633 -4.92 -11.49 15.64
CA GLY A 633 -5.64 -10.26 16.00
C GLY A 633 -5.19 -9.60 17.30
N ALA A 634 -4.18 -10.13 18.01
CA ALA A 634 -3.78 -9.63 19.34
C ALA A 634 -4.96 -9.53 20.33
N GLY A 635 -5.93 -10.46 20.20
CA GLY A 635 -7.15 -10.47 21.02
C GLY A 635 -8.28 -9.57 20.51
N GLU A 636 -8.11 -8.90 19.36
CA GLU A 636 -9.08 -7.98 18.78
C GLU A 636 -9.61 -8.47 17.43
N CYS A 637 -10.90 -8.20 17.18
CA CYS A 637 -11.58 -8.49 15.92
C CYS A 637 -12.51 -7.33 15.55
N TYR A 638 -13.05 -7.34 14.33
CA TYR A 638 -14.17 -6.50 13.95
C TYR A 638 -15.36 -6.83 14.87
N HIS A 639 -15.69 -5.91 15.76
CA HIS A 639 -16.67 -6.12 16.82
C HIS A 639 -17.58 -4.89 16.84
N PRO A 640 -18.49 -4.75 15.86
CA PRO A 640 -19.32 -3.56 15.73
C PRO A 640 -20.26 -3.46 16.94
N SER A 641 -20.42 -2.24 17.46
CA SER A 641 -21.52 -1.88 18.36
C SER A 641 -22.77 -1.54 17.55
N ASP A 642 -23.84 -1.14 18.26
CA ASP A 642 -25.06 -0.61 17.64
C ASP A 642 -24.95 0.89 17.29
N GLU A 643 -23.82 1.54 17.63
CA GLU A 643 -23.58 2.94 17.33
C GLU A 643 -22.72 3.13 16.08
N ARG A 644 -23.04 4.15 15.29
CA ARG A 644 -22.22 4.58 14.15
C ARG A 644 -21.45 5.86 14.43
N TYR A 645 -20.28 5.98 13.80
CA TYR A 645 -19.63 7.27 13.64
C TYR A 645 -20.52 8.20 12.82
N ARG A 646 -20.43 9.50 13.10
CA ARG A 646 -21.18 10.52 12.35
C ARG A 646 -20.41 10.87 11.08
N ILE A 647 -21.15 11.08 9.99
CA ILE A 647 -20.60 11.77 8.82
C ILE A 647 -20.52 13.25 9.17
N GLU A 648 -19.32 13.83 9.13
CA GLU A 648 -19.11 15.26 9.41
C GLU A 648 -19.27 16.08 8.14
N ARG A 649 -18.78 15.55 7.01
CA ARG A 649 -18.73 16.30 5.75
C ARG A 649 -18.74 15.41 4.52
N ILE A 650 -19.36 15.92 3.46
CA ILE A 650 -19.23 15.41 2.09
C ILE A 650 -18.56 16.47 1.22
N GLU A 651 -17.46 16.11 0.57
CA GLU A 651 -16.71 16.96 -0.36
C GLU A 651 -16.85 16.42 -1.77
N ILE A 652 -17.06 17.30 -2.74
CA ILE A 652 -17.12 16.94 -4.16
C ILE A 652 -15.88 17.49 -4.83
N ILE A 653 -15.17 16.61 -5.54
CA ILE A 653 -14.02 16.95 -6.35
C ILE A 653 -14.48 17.02 -7.80
N ARG A 654 -14.06 18.08 -8.50
CA ARG A 654 -14.34 18.29 -9.92
C ARG A 654 -13.02 18.37 -10.68
N ILE A 655 -12.86 17.54 -11.71
CA ILE A 655 -11.67 17.51 -12.57
C ILE A 655 -12.08 17.70 -14.01
N ARG A 656 -11.54 18.72 -14.66
CA ARG A 656 -11.69 18.97 -16.09
C ARG A 656 -10.60 18.23 -16.86
N SER A 657 -10.95 17.53 -17.94
CA SER A 657 -9.94 16.82 -18.73
C SER A 657 -9.22 17.73 -19.72
N GLN A 658 -7.89 17.67 -19.84
CA GLN A 658 -7.07 18.47 -20.76
C GLN A 658 -7.66 18.59 -22.18
N LEU A 659 -7.71 19.81 -22.74
CA LEU A 659 -8.09 20.05 -24.14
C LEU A 659 -6.92 19.76 -25.10
N ASP A 660 -5.70 19.93 -24.61
CA ASP A 660 -4.47 19.57 -25.30
C ASP A 660 -3.38 19.21 -24.27
N GLU A 661 -2.30 18.58 -24.72
CA GLU A 661 -1.25 18.07 -23.83
C GLU A 661 -0.45 19.18 -23.11
N SER A 662 -0.45 20.41 -23.64
CA SER A 662 0.29 21.55 -23.10
C SER A 662 -0.46 22.31 -21.99
N GLU A 663 -1.78 22.13 -21.89
CA GLU A 663 -2.62 22.79 -20.87
C GLU A 663 -2.15 22.44 -19.44
N PRO A 664 -1.82 23.43 -18.59
CA PRO A 664 -1.39 23.13 -17.22
C PRO A 664 -2.48 22.46 -16.38
N VAL A 665 -2.15 21.33 -15.76
CA VAL A 665 -3.10 20.52 -14.96
C VAL A 665 -3.57 21.23 -13.68
N ALA A 666 -2.76 22.13 -13.10
CA ALA A 666 -3.07 22.77 -11.82
C ALA A 666 -4.41 23.54 -11.82
N GLY A 667 -4.83 24.12 -12.96
CA GLY A 667 -6.11 24.82 -13.09
C GLY A 667 -7.32 23.90 -13.38
N LEU A 668 -7.08 22.60 -13.55
CA LEU A 668 -8.11 21.63 -13.97
C LEU A 668 -8.71 20.85 -12.81
N ILE A 669 -8.09 20.89 -11.64
CA ILE A 669 -8.46 20.10 -10.47
C ILE A 669 -8.99 21.05 -9.39
N GLU A 670 -10.26 20.88 -9.03
CA GLU A 670 -10.89 21.60 -7.93
C GLU A 670 -11.12 20.63 -6.77
N ASP A 671 -10.24 20.71 -5.76
CA ASP A 671 -10.25 19.85 -4.57
C ASP A 671 -10.19 20.69 -3.28
N PRO A 672 -11.33 20.90 -2.59
CA PRO A 672 -12.70 20.54 -3.00
C PRO A 672 -13.31 21.58 -3.95
N TRP A 673 -14.22 21.15 -4.83
CA TRP A 673 -15.11 22.04 -5.60
C TRP A 673 -16.34 22.44 -4.79
N ARG A 674 -16.94 21.50 -4.06
CA ARG A 674 -18.05 21.75 -3.14
C ARG A 674 -17.83 21.05 -1.82
N VAL A 675 -18.38 21.65 -0.77
CA VAL A 675 -18.35 21.14 0.60
C VAL A 675 -19.76 21.22 1.16
N PHE A 676 -20.21 20.13 1.76
CA PHE A 676 -21.46 20.04 2.49
C PHE A 676 -21.18 19.54 3.90
N ASP A 677 -21.46 20.38 4.89
CA ASP A 677 -21.43 19.95 6.29
C ASP A 677 -22.70 19.13 6.59
N CYS A 678 -22.55 18.07 7.38
CA CYS A 678 -23.61 17.14 7.69
C CYS A 678 -24.12 17.34 9.12
N GLU A 679 -25.44 17.33 9.29
CA GLU A 679 -26.05 17.37 10.62
C GLU A 679 -25.67 16.12 11.43
N PRO A 680 -25.39 16.24 12.74
CA PRO A 680 -25.01 15.10 13.58
C PRO A 680 -26.09 14.00 13.61
N SER A 681 -25.88 12.94 12.84
CA SER A 681 -26.86 11.85 12.68
C SER A 681 -26.20 10.48 12.53
N GLN A 682 -26.72 9.48 13.24
CA GLN A 682 -26.34 8.08 13.03
C GLN A 682 -27.00 7.46 11.79
N ALA A 683 -28.07 8.09 11.28
CA ALA A 683 -28.73 7.62 10.06
C ALA A 683 -27.87 7.89 8.81
N GLY A 684 -26.91 8.80 8.89
CA GLY A 684 -26.08 9.24 7.78
C GLY A 684 -26.44 10.63 7.25
N CYS A 685 -25.90 10.96 6.08
CA CYS A 685 -26.03 12.26 5.43
C CYS A 685 -26.32 12.07 3.94
N SER A 686 -27.23 12.89 3.39
CA SER A 686 -27.57 12.87 1.96
C SER A 686 -27.62 14.28 1.41
N VAL A 687 -26.95 14.50 0.28
CA VAL A 687 -26.84 15.82 -0.37
C VAL A 687 -27.10 15.69 -1.86
N GLU A 688 -27.68 16.73 -2.45
CA GLU A 688 -27.85 16.85 -3.89
C GLU A 688 -27.27 18.16 -4.40
N PHE A 689 -26.72 18.14 -5.60
CA PHE A 689 -26.12 19.31 -6.22
C PHE A 689 -26.14 19.23 -7.74
N THR A 690 -25.96 20.37 -8.38
CA THR A 690 -25.89 20.51 -9.84
C THR A 690 -24.64 21.28 -10.20
N ASP A 691 -23.90 20.83 -11.22
CA ASP A 691 -22.88 21.67 -11.86
C ASP A 691 -23.53 22.59 -12.89
N THR A 692 -23.74 23.85 -12.52
CA THR A 692 -24.37 24.84 -13.37
C THR A 692 -23.46 25.39 -14.46
N GLU A 693 -22.15 25.15 -14.38
CA GLU A 693 -21.14 25.65 -15.32
C GLU A 693 -20.79 24.60 -16.40
N PHE A 694 -21.25 23.37 -16.27
CA PHE A 694 -20.84 22.24 -17.13
C PHE A 694 -21.09 22.52 -18.61
N VAL A 695 -22.31 22.96 -18.97
CA VAL A 695 -22.66 23.27 -20.36
C VAL A 695 -21.82 24.42 -20.90
N ASP A 696 -21.63 25.48 -20.10
CA ASP A 696 -20.85 26.66 -20.51
C ASP A 696 -19.36 26.33 -20.72
N GLN A 697 -18.82 25.40 -19.91
CA GLN A 697 -17.44 24.92 -20.04
C GLN A 697 -17.24 24.06 -21.28
N GLY A 698 -18.29 23.35 -21.73
CA GLY A 698 -18.29 22.60 -22.98
C GLY A 698 -17.24 21.47 -23.08
N ARG A 699 -16.69 21.00 -21.96
CA ARG A 699 -15.65 19.97 -21.89
C ARG A 699 -16.05 18.82 -20.99
N GLU A 700 -15.38 17.69 -21.16
CA GLU A 700 -15.58 16.55 -20.26
C GLU A 700 -15.10 16.86 -18.85
N THR A 701 -15.94 16.54 -17.89
CA THR A 701 -15.72 16.78 -16.46
C THR A 701 -15.97 15.51 -15.67
N ILE A 702 -15.09 15.26 -14.71
CA ILE A 702 -15.03 14.07 -13.87
C ILE A 702 -15.39 14.50 -12.45
N TYR A 703 -16.34 13.80 -11.84
CA TYR A 703 -16.81 14.10 -10.49
C TYR A 703 -16.62 12.88 -9.61
N TYR A 704 -16.16 13.07 -8.37
CA TYR A 704 -16.25 12.05 -7.33
C TYR A 704 -16.50 12.70 -5.97
N ALA A 705 -17.01 11.90 -5.04
CA ALA A 705 -17.28 12.31 -3.68
C ALA A 705 -16.21 11.76 -2.72
N ARG A 706 -15.78 12.60 -1.79
CA ARG A 706 -14.98 12.25 -0.62
C ARG A 706 -15.83 12.47 0.63
N VAL A 707 -16.04 11.42 1.41
CA VAL A 707 -16.87 11.46 2.63
C VAL A 707 -15.97 11.37 3.85
N LEU A 708 -16.18 12.26 4.83
CA LEU A 708 -15.38 12.34 6.04
C LEU A 708 -16.25 12.03 7.27
N GLU A 709 -15.80 11.06 8.06
CA GLU A 709 -16.35 10.82 9.40
C GLU A 709 -15.81 11.84 10.40
N GLU A 710 -16.47 11.90 11.56
CA GLU A 710 -15.96 12.62 12.73
C GLU A 710 -14.52 12.19 13.09
N PRO A 711 -13.67 13.08 13.64
CA PRO A 711 -12.27 12.74 13.88
C PRO A 711 -12.09 11.62 14.89
N THR A 712 -11.20 10.67 14.58
CA THR A 712 -10.86 9.54 15.45
C THR A 712 -9.34 9.40 15.62
N PRO A 713 -8.86 8.90 16.77
CA PRO A 713 -7.46 8.50 16.92
C PRO A 713 -7.05 7.54 15.81
N THR A 714 -6.00 7.87 15.08
CA THR A 714 -5.54 7.16 13.87
C THR A 714 -4.03 7.00 13.92
N ILE A 715 -3.55 5.80 13.62
CA ILE A 715 -2.13 5.47 13.62
C ILE A 715 -1.40 6.40 12.65
N ASN A 716 -0.29 6.99 13.13
CA ASN A 716 0.60 7.83 12.34
C ASN A 716 -0.07 9.07 11.69
N ALA A 717 -1.22 9.54 12.21
CA ALA A 717 -1.93 10.69 11.65
C ALA A 717 -1.18 12.03 11.70
N GLN A 718 -0.11 12.14 12.50
CA GLN A 718 0.79 13.30 12.52
C GLN A 718 2.15 13.04 11.84
N ASN A 719 2.31 11.89 11.17
CA ASN A 719 3.54 11.44 10.53
C ASN A 719 4.82 11.67 11.37
N LEU A 720 5.63 12.67 10.99
CA LEU A 720 6.90 13.00 11.63
C LEU A 720 6.74 13.82 12.93
N ARG A 721 5.50 14.15 13.33
CA ARG A 721 5.17 15.00 14.50
C ARG A 721 6.00 16.30 14.48
N ALA A 722 6.04 16.95 13.32
CA ALA A 722 6.80 18.17 13.12
C ALA A 722 6.19 19.32 13.93
N SER A 723 7.06 20.16 14.51
CA SER A 723 6.66 21.44 15.09
C SER A 723 6.99 22.57 14.12
N PHE A 724 6.14 23.59 14.11
CA PHE A 724 6.22 24.70 13.17
C PHE A 724 6.38 26.02 13.92
N ASP A 725 7.17 26.94 13.36
CA ASP A 725 7.25 28.33 13.83
C ASP A 725 6.00 29.14 13.42
N ALA A 726 5.95 30.41 13.82
CA ALA A 726 4.84 31.32 13.50
C ALA A 726 4.70 31.61 12.00
N GLN A 727 5.71 31.27 11.19
CA GLN A 727 5.74 31.44 9.74
C GLN A 727 5.39 30.13 9.00
N GLY A 728 5.12 29.05 9.72
CA GLY A 728 4.79 27.74 9.14
C GLY A 728 6.01 26.96 8.66
N ASN A 729 7.22 27.32 9.08
CA ASN A 729 8.42 26.52 8.79
C ASN A 729 8.56 25.43 9.84
N ALA A 730 8.85 24.20 9.41
CA ALA A 730 9.21 23.14 10.34
C ALA A 730 10.52 23.50 11.05
N VAL A 731 10.57 23.34 12.38
CA VAL A 731 11.76 23.67 13.19
C VAL A 731 12.29 22.47 13.96
N SER A 732 11.45 21.47 14.22
CA SER A 732 11.86 20.18 14.78
C SER A 732 10.88 19.09 14.38
N MET A 733 11.28 17.84 14.57
CA MET A 733 10.39 16.70 14.39
C MET A 733 10.65 15.63 15.46
N SER A 734 9.66 14.78 15.69
CA SER A 734 9.74 13.64 16.60
C SER A 734 9.12 12.43 15.91
N PRO A 735 9.84 11.75 15.00
CA PRO A 735 9.28 10.64 14.24
C PRO A 735 8.71 9.56 15.15
N CYS A 736 7.69 8.90 14.63
CA CYS A 736 7.27 7.64 15.17
C CYS A 736 8.12 6.53 14.55
N ARG A 737 9.18 6.12 15.24
CA ARG A 737 10.21 5.24 14.66
C ARG A 737 9.71 3.80 14.54
N GLY A 738 10.30 3.07 13.60
CA GLY A 738 10.05 1.66 13.36
C GLY A 738 10.73 0.73 14.38
N ASP A 739 11.84 1.19 14.93
CA ASP A 739 12.74 0.46 15.82
C ASP A 739 12.49 0.70 17.31
N TYR A 740 13.38 0.13 18.14
CA TYR A 740 13.38 0.17 19.61
C TYR A 740 13.38 1.55 20.25
N ARG A 741 13.61 2.64 19.50
CA ARG A 741 13.60 4.02 20.03
C ARG A 741 12.18 4.54 20.25
N THR A 742 11.17 3.90 19.66
CA THR A 742 9.76 4.14 19.99
C THR A 742 9.21 2.91 20.71
N ASP A 743 8.55 3.11 21.84
CA ASP A 743 7.97 2.02 22.63
C ASP A 743 6.97 1.21 21.78
N GLU A 744 6.94 -0.12 21.94
CA GLU A 744 6.03 -0.98 21.17
C GLU A 744 4.55 -0.64 21.43
N SER A 745 4.23 -0.10 22.62
CA SER A 745 2.89 0.34 22.99
C SER A 745 2.51 1.74 22.49
N ASP A 746 3.44 2.52 21.91
CA ASP A 746 3.12 3.80 21.28
C ASP A 746 2.61 3.58 19.84
N ASP A 747 1.29 3.59 19.70
CA ASP A 747 0.60 3.52 18.41
C ASP A 747 0.69 4.82 17.58
N CYS A 748 1.29 5.89 18.14
CA CYS A 748 1.45 7.18 17.49
C CYS A 748 0.14 7.76 16.95
N LEU A 749 -0.88 7.69 17.80
CA LEU A 749 -2.21 8.14 17.47
C LEU A 749 -2.29 9.66 17.43
N ALA A 750 -2.95 10.18 16.40
CA ALA A 750 -3.47 11.52 16.37
C ALA A 750 -4.87 11.52 15.74
N ASN A 751 -5.67 12.55 16.01
CA ASN A 751 -7.01 12.63 15.43
C ASN A 751 -6.93 12.90 13.93
N ALA A 752 -7.54 12.02 13.14
CA ALA A 752 -7.77 12.22 11.71
C ALA A 752 -9.20 11.80 11.34
N ARG A 753 -9.68 12.33 10.22
CA ARG A 753 -11.01 11.99 9.68
C ARG A 753 -10.88 10.83 8.73
N GLN A 754 -11.32 9.67 9.19
CA GLN A 754 -11.49 8.49 8.33
C GLN A 754 -12.43 8.84 7.19
N ARG A 755 -12.18 8.27 6.00
CA ARG A 755 -12.84 8.71 4.79
C ARG A 755 -13.08 7.61 3.77
N ALA A 756 -14.00 7.90 2.85
CA ALA A 756 -14.29 7.08 1.69
C ALA A 756 -14.24 7.92 0.41
N TRP A 757 -13.83 7.29 -0.70
CA TRP A 757 -13.72 7.92 -2.02
C TRP A 757 -14.56 7.14 -3.02
N SER A 758 -15.65 7.73 -3.51
CA SER A 758 -16.47 7.09 -4.55
C SER A 758 -15.66 6.91 -5.84
N SER A 759 -15.94 5.87 -6.62
CA SER A 759 -15.48 5.89 -8.03
C SER A 759 -16.02 7.14 -8.75
N PRO A 760 -15.27 7.70 -9.71
CA PRO A 760 -15.73 8.86 -10.45
C PRO A 760 -16.91 8.56 -11.38
N ILE A 761 -17.67 9.60 -11.70
CA ILE A 761 -18.58 9.63 -12.84
C ILE A 761 -17.97 10.55 -13.90
N PHE A 762 -17.80 10.03 -15.11
CA PHE A 762 -17.23 10.76 -16.25
C PHE A 762 -18.36 11.33 -17.10
N VAL A 763 -18.41 12.65 -17.26
CA VAL A 763 -19.48 13.34 -17.97
C VAL A 763 -18.90 14.09 -19.16
N ALA A 764 -19.09 13.55 -20.37
CA ALA A 764 -18.74 14.21 -21.61
C ALA A 764 -19.85 15.19 -22.05
N HIS A 765 -19.46 16.32 -22.62
CA HIS A 765 -20.40 17.31 -23.14
C HIS A 765 -20.72 17.04 -24.62
N ASP A 766 -22.00 16.93 -24.99
CA ASP A 766 -22.47 16.84 -26.37
C ASP A 766 -23.37 18.03 -26.75
N PRO A 767 -22.87 18.99 -27.55
CA PRO A 767 -23.66 20.14 -27.98
C PRO A 767 -24.75 19.78 -29.02
N SER A 768 -24.77 18.56 -29.57
CA SER A 768 -25.75 18.14 -30.58
C SER A 768 -27.10 17.69 -29.99
N GLY A 769 -27.19 17.56 -28.67
CA GLY A 769 -28.43 17.19 -27.97
C GLY A 769 -28.79 15.69 -28.04
N ARG A 770 -27.90 14.83 -28.54
CA ARG A 770 -28.14 13.38 -28.64
C ARG A 770 -27.51 12.66 -27.44
N ALA A 771 -28.09 12.85 -26.25
CA ALA A 771 -27.65 12.14 -25.06
C ALA A 771 -27.68 10.62 -25.27
N GLN A 772 -26.53 9.96 -25.15
CA GLN A 772 -26.40 8.51 -25.18
C GLN A 772 -25.54 8.07 -23.99
N ALA A 773 -25.95 7.00 -23.32
CA ALA A 773 -25.06 6.27 -22.42
C ALA A 773 -24.09 5.48 -23.29
N ILE A 774 -22.79 5.69 -23.12
CA ILE A 774 -21.79 4.76 -23.63
C ILE A 774 -21.74 3.64 -22.61
N SER A 775 -22.45 2.54 -22.89
CA SER A 775 -22.39 1.35 -22.03
C SER A 775 -20.94 0.95 -21.86
N ALA A 776 -20.49 0.80 -20.62
CA ALA A 776 -19.27 0.09 -20.30
C ALA A 776 -19.30 -1.28 -21.02
N ARG A 777 -18.23 -1.61 -21.74
CA ARG A 777 -17.99 -2.96 -22.25
C ARG A 777 -17.66 -3.90 -21.09
#